data_AF-A0A970P0C8-F1
#
_entry.id   AF-A0A970P0C8-F1
#
_cell.length_a   1.000
_cell.length_b   1.000
_cell.length_c   1.000
_cell.angle_alpha   90.00
_cell.angle_beta   90.00
_cell.angle_gamma   90.00
#
_symmetry.space_group_name_H-M   'P 1'
#
loop_
_entity.id
_entity.type
_entity.pdbx_description
1 polymer ?
#
loop_
_entity_poly.entity_id
_entity_poly.type
_entity_poly.pdbx_seq_one_letter_code
_entity_poly.pdbx_strand_id
1 'polypeptide(L)'
;MKSSILFIIKAAIVATAVLAISQPDSSGQQRHKLRPVEILDGTTVLLGTPSGNQPTPIESRLGDSGLDFPPDRTVYLYPLGQMTAQGIVENGVAVTEGPVVANGLTGPEKPTGKGFIGNVTDSARVDLYFPERPNGQMVICAPGGGYGGLSIWNEGSYVAKWMNDRGITCAVVKYRLPNGHREVPLQDMQNAFRYCRYHAAEWDVKQIGVIGFSAGGHLATTVETMYSDSLTKPDFAVLIYPVVSFRTDITHMGTHDNLIGKTDAWGERDEYSFEQWYWGQLAHRDLEELYSSERNVTAWTPPTFIAVSTDDRTVPVINSVLFYQALVKHQVPTELHIYPYGGHGWGFSDSAIGIDPSLIRDNLQSCRTEFSRALERWLAGLRADGAPVEEPTPAPADFSIPPSRTVHLYPDGQLADHGIDGITSGPGVSNGATGEEVVDGALRFRNVGDSARFDLYFPEDSGLKDSQGKPLKRNGRMVVVCPGGGYLYSSQRGEGQYVADWFLRQGISVAVVNYRMPCGQPTVPLTDIQNVFRYCRHHAQEWEIRSVGIIGFSAGGHLAATASTLFVDAATRPDFSILIYPVITMDAAYTHRGSRENLIGTAKDKVLIRKYSLENQVKPEVPPTFIALSSDDKTVPPENTISYYNALVECGVTCEMHSFPTGGHGWGFRTERFGKDSIQPYRSDFFASLSRFLRELPE
;
A
#
# COMPACT_ATOMS: atom_id res chain seq x y z
N MET A 1 -17.26 -52.79 2.61
CA MET A 1 -18.57 -53.18 3.20
C MET A 1 -18.46 -53.28 4.72
N LYS A 2 -18.47 -52.13 5.41
CA LYS A 2 -18.77 -51.97 6.85
C LYS A 2 -18.83 -50.47 7.25
N SER A 3 -18.98 -49.57 6.28
CA SER A 3 -19.06 -48.12 6.47
C SER A 3 -20.40 -47.51 6.00
N SER A 4 -21.36 -48.34 5.55
CA SER A 4 -22.64 -47.89 4.99
C SER A 4 -23.87 -48.20 5.87
N ILE A 5 -23.67 -48.75 7.07
CA ILE A 5 -24.77 -49.18 7.97
C ILE A 5 -24.96 -48.23 9.18
N LEU A 6 -24.01 -47.34 9.46
CA LEU A 6 -24.14 -46.38 10.58
C LEU A 6 -24.91 -45.10 10.21
N PHE A 7 -25.14 -44.85 8.91
CA PHE A 7 -25.86 -43.67 8.42
C PHE A 7 -27.39 -43.83 8.37
N ILE A 8 -27.90 -45.07 8.48
CA ILE A 8 -29.34 -45.37 8.36
C ILE A 8 -30.06 -45.44 9.72
N ILE A 9 -29.34 -45.49 10.84
CA ILE A 9 -29.96 -45.66 12.18
C ILE A 9 -30.23 -44.33 12.91
N LYS A 10 -29.68 -43.18 12.47
CA LYS A 10 -30.00 -41.86 13.05
C LYS A 10 -31.17 -41.13 12.38
N ALA A 11 -31.69 -41.62 11.25
CA ALA A 11 -32.82 -41.01 10.54
C ALA A 11 -34.21 -41.51 11.00
N ALA A 12 -34.30 -42.42 11.99
CA ALA A 12 -35.54 -43.08 12.39
C ALA A 12 -36.08 -42.69 13.79
N ILE A 13 -35.57 -41.65 14.45
CA ILE A 13 -36.04 -41.18 15.78
C ILE A 13 -36.56 -39.72 15.73
N VAL A 14 -37.09 -39.26 14.59
CA VAL A 14 -37.75 -37.93 14.50
C VAL A 14 -39.14 -37.98 13.84
N ALA A 15 -39.67 -39.18 13.56
CA ALA A 15 -40.97 -39.34 12.89
C ALA A 15 -42.00 -40.05 13.78
N THR A 16 -42.25 -39.57 15.01
CA THR A 16 -43.47 -39.91 15.78
C THR A 16 -43.65 -39.00 17.00
N ALA A 17 -43.99 -37.73 16.79
CA ALA A 17 -44.49 -36.85 17.85
C ALA A 17 -45.28 -35.63 17.33
N VAL A 18 -46.08 -35.78 16.27
CA VAL A 18 -47.08 -34.77 15.90
C VAL A 18 -48.32 -35.49 15.41
N LEU A 19 -49.12 -36.01 16.34
CA LEU A 19 -50.51 -36.43 16.11
C LEU A 19 -51.18 -36.63 17.48
N ALA A 20 -51.54 -35.53 18.14
CA ALA A 20 -52.67 -35.42 19.06
C ALA A 20 -52.68 -34.01 19.66
N ILE A 21 -53.74 -33.26 19.37
CA ILE A 21 -54.62 -32.56 20.33
C ILE A 21 -55.38 -31.50 19.51
N SER A 22 -56.60 -31.87 19.14
CA SER A 22 -57.62 -30.97 18.60
C SER A 22 -58.91 -31.19 19.38
N GLN A 23 -59.18 -30.31 20.34
CA GLN A 23 -60.54 -29.98 20.82
C GLN A 23 -60.53 -28.55 21.40
N PRO A 24 -61.60 -27.76 21.19
CA PRO A 24 -61.71 -26.40 21.70
C PRO A 24 -62.36 -26.39 23.09
N ASP A 25 -61.93 -25.50 23.98
CA ASP A 25 -62.69 -25.18 25.20
C ASP A 25 -63.37 -23.81 25.06
N SER A 26 -64.63 -23.81 25.47
CA SER A 26 -65.60 -22.72 25.42
C SER A 26 -65.55 -21.93 26.71
N SER A 27 -64.92 -20.75 26.69
CA SER A 27 -65.29 -19.67 27.61
C SER A 27 -64.98 -18.33 26.97
N GLY A 28 -66.05 -17.60 26.64
CA GLY A 28 -65.95 -16.27 26.08
C GLY A 28 -65.51 -15.27 27.15
N GLN A 29 -64.40 -14.57 26.93
CA GLN A 29 -64.16 -13.25 27.47
C GLN A 29 -63.17 -12.44 26.61
N GLN A 30 -63.68 -11.30 26.14
CA GLN A 30 -63.08 -10.11 25.53
C GLN A 30 -61.80 -10.19 24.68
N ARG A 31 -62.00 -9.93 23.38
CA ARG A 31 -61.00 -9.63 22.35
C ARG A 31 -60.21 -8.35 22.70
N HIS A 32 -58.93 -8.47 23.02
CA HIS A 32 -57.96 -7.48 22.59
C HIS A 32 -57.55 -7.81 21.15
N LYS A 33 -57.75 -6.85 20.23
CA LYS A 33 -57.22 -6.92 18.86
C LYS A 33 -55.69 -6.96 18.93
N LEU A 34 -55.10 -8.15 19.03
CA LEU A 34 -53.78 -8.39 18.48
C LEU A 34 -53.93 -8.24 16.96
N ARG A 35 -53.25 -7.22 16.41
CA ARG A 35 -53.10 -7.07 14.97
C ARG A 35 -52.48 -8.37 14.43
N PRO A 36 -52.83 -8.80 13.21
CA PRO A 36 -52.15 -9.94 12.60
C PRO A 36 -50.66 -9.63 12.58
N VAL A 37 -49.85 -10.51 13.16
CA VAL A 37 -48.44 -10.57 12.84
C VAL A 37 -48.40 -11.06 11.40
N GLU A 38 -48.20 -10.14 10.46
CA GLU A 38 -47.78 -10.52 9.11
C GLU A 38 -46.46 -11.28 9.28
N ILE A 39 -46.50 -12.55 8.89
CA ILE A 39 -45.32 -13.38 8.71
C ILE A 39 -44.60 -12.78 7.50
N LEU A 40 -43.57 -11.97 7.77
CA LEU A 40 -42.75 -11.35 6.75
C LEU A 40 -41.75 -12.37 6.22
N ASP A 41 -41.95 -12.79 4.97
CA ASP A 41 -40.98 -13.50 4.14
C ASP A 41 -39.62 -12.77 4.16
N GLY A 42 -38.52 -13.52 4.24
CA GLY A 42 -37.10 -13.08 4.36
C GLY A 42 -36.77 -11.60 4.23
N THR A 43 -36.91 -10.84 5.32
CA THR A 43 -37.08 -9.38 5.28
C THR A 43 -35.79 -8.60 4.90
N THR A 44 -35.60 -8.41 3.60
CA THR A 44 -34.95 -7.21 3.06
C THR A 44 -35.76 -5.98 3.51
N VAL A 45 -35.13 -5.01 4.18
CA VAL A 45 -35.78 -3.72 4.44
C VAL A 45 -35.45 -2.80 3.27
N LEU A 46 -36.42 -2.61 2.36
CA LEU A 46 -36.34 -1.61 1.30
C LEU A 46 -36.59 -0.22 1.92
N LEU A 47 -35.57 0.63 1.95
CA LEU A 47 -35.72 2.02 2.39
C LEU A 47 -36.09 2.86 1.16
N GLY A 48 -37.38 3.08 0.91
CA GLY A 48 -37.80 3.99 -0.17
C GLY A 48 -39.26 3.95 -0.61
N THR A 49 -40.13 4.67 0.09
CA THR A 49 -41.09 5.63 -0.52
C THR A 49 -41.14 6.86 0.37
N PRO A 50 -41.33 8.09 -0.17
CA PRO A 50 -41.28 9.32 0.61
C PRO A 50 -42.54 9.47 1.46
N SER A 51 -42.62 8.74 2.57
CA SER A 51 -43.49 9.03 3.69
C SER A 51 -42.96 8.36 4.96
N GLY A 52 -42.22 9.12 5.77
CA GLY A 52 -42.01 8.84 7.20
C GLY A 52 -40.96 7.78 7.53
N ASN A 53 -39.69 8.18 7.53
CA ASN A 53 -38.56 7.42 8.04
C ASN A 53 -38.74 7.07 9.54
N GLN A 54 -38.49 5.81 9.90
CA GLN A 54 -37.98 5.46 11.22
C GLN A 54 -36.64 4.72 11.01
N PRO A 55 -35.52 5.28 11.47
CA PRO A 55 -34.25 4.57 11.55
C PRO A 55 -34.42 3.28 12.37
N THR A 56 -33.54 2.30 12.20
CA THR A 56 -33.50 1.21 13.19
C THR A 56 -33.29 1.82 14.60
N PRO A 57 -33.81 1.23 15.69
CA PRO A 57 -33.79 1.84 17.03
C PRO A 57 -32.40 2.16 17.62
N ILE A 58 -31.32 1.77 16.91
CA ILE A 58 -29.91 1.94 17.29
C ILE A 58 -29.25 3.04 16.45
N GLU A 59 -29.58 3.19 15.17
CA GLU A 59 -29.06 4.27 14.32
C GLU A 59 -29.54 5.65 14.76
N SER A 60 -30.74 5.74 15.32
CA SER A 60 -31.22 6.96 15.99
C SER A 60 -30.49 7.32 17.29
N ARG A 61 -29.60 6.44 17.80
CA ARG A 61 -28.84 6.62 19.07
C ARG A 61 -27.34 6.77 18.85
N LEU A 62 -26.83 6.41 17.68
CA LEU A 62 -25.54 6.90 17.21
C LEU A 62 -25.76 8.41 16.96
N GLY A 63 -24.84 9.29 17.35
CA GLY A 63 -25.02 10.74 17.16
C GLY A 63 -25.23 11.15 15.69
N ASP A 64 -25.15 12.44 15.40
CA ASP A 64 -25.13 12.90 14.00
C ASP A 64 -23.85 12.39 13.32
N SER A 65 -23.98 11.53 12.31
CA SER A 65 -22.88 11.07 11.46
C SER A 65 -22.23 12.21 10.68
N GLY A 66 -22.86 13.40 10.68
CA GLY A 66 -22.51 14.54 9.85
C GLY A 66 -22.71 14.30 8.37
N LEU A 67 -23.27 13.13 8.01
CA LEU A 67 -23.52 12.68 6.66
C LEU A 67 -24.91 12.03 6.63
N ASP A 68 -25.86 12.72 6.02
CA ASP A 68 -27.19 12.17 5.70
C ASP A 68 -27.07 11.30 4.43
N PHE A 69 -26.57 10.08 4.62
CA PHE A 69 -26.36 9.09 3.56
C PHE A 69 -26.69 7.68 4.08
N PRO A 70 -27.98 7.35 4.26
CA PRO A 70 -28.39 6.02 4.68
C PRO A 70 -28.19 4.99 3.56
N PRO A 71 -28.08 3.69 3.88
CA PRO A 71 -28.08 2.65 2.85
C PRO A 71 -29.41 2.62 2.12
N ASP A 72 -29.39 2.30 0.82
CA ASP A 72 -30.60 2.08 0.03
C ASP A 72 -31.32 0.79 0.45
N ARG A 73 -30.54 -0.20 0.89
CA ARG A 73 -31.04 -1.51 1.30
C ARG A 73 -30.18 -2.10 2.41
N THR A 74 -30.83 -2.67 3.42
CA THR A 74 -30.16 -3.45 4.47
C THR A 74 -30.63 -4.90 4.43
N VAL A 75 -29.68 -5.83 4.43
CA VAL A 75 -29.91 -7.27 4.34
C VAL A 75 -29.26 -7.97 5.53
N TYR A 76 -30.06 -8.56 6.41
CA TYR A 76 -29.56 -9.39 7.50
C TYR A 76 -29.11 -10.75 6.97
N LEU A 77 -27.89 -11.17 7.30
CA LEU A 77 -27.33 -12.43 6.84
C LEU A 77 -27.99 -13.64 7.52
N TYR A 78 -28.51 -13.46 8.74
CA TYR A 78 -29.14 -14.50 9.56
C TYR A 78 -30.48 -14.01 10.15
N PRO A 79 -31.53 -13.82 9.33
CA PRO A 79 -32.79 -13.23 9.77
C PRO A 79 -33.55 -14.10 10.78
N LEU A 80 -34.14 -13.43 11.79
CA LEU A 80 -34.87 -14.07 12.88
C LEU A 80 -36.12 -14.80 12.36
N GLY A 81 -36.27 -16.08 12.69
CA GLY A 81 -37.44 -16.89 12.28
C GLY A 81 -37.29 -17.69 10.98
N GLN A 82 -36.15 -17.57 10.26
CA GLN A 82 -35.79 -18.51 9.21
C GLN A 82 -35.15 -19.78 9.79
N MET A 83 -35.14 -20.86 8.99
CA MET A 83 -34.33 -22.04 9.26
C MET A 83 -32.85 -21.64 9.16
N THR A 84 -32.28 -21.18 10.28
CA THR A 84 -30.90 -20.67 10.36
C THR A 84 -29.87 -21.62 9.76
N ALA A 85 -30.13 -22.92 9.73
CA ALA A 85 -29.29 -23.93 9.09
C ALA A 85 -29.02 -23.71 7.58
N GLN A 86 -29.84 -22.92 6.86
CA GLN A 86 -29.74 -22.77 5.39
C GLN A 86 -29.39 -21.35 4.92
N GLY A 87 -29.23 -20.36 5.82
CA GLY A 87 -29.00 -18.98 5.42
C GLY A 87 -30.21 -18.36 4.70
N ILE A 88 -29.95 -17.37 3.83
CA ILE A 88 -30.96 -16.71 2.99
C ILE A 88 -31.32 -17.64 1.83
N VAL A 89 -32.62 -17.88 1.66
CA VAL A 89 -33.18 -18.63 0.51
C VAL A 89 -34.06 -17.69 -0.31
N GLU A 90 -33.74 -17.51 -1.58
CA GLU A 90 -34.54 -16.71 -2.52
C GLU A 90 -34.92 -17.55 -3.74
N ASN A 91 -36.20 -17.52 -4.12
CA ASN A 91 -36.73 -18.28 -5.26
C ASN A 91 -36.41 -19.79 -5.20
N GLY A 92 -36.33 -20.35 -3.99
CA GLY A 92 -35.99 -21.76 -3.76
C GLY A 92 -34.49 -22.08 -3.89
N VAL A 93 -33.64 -21.08 -4.05
CA VAL A 93 -32.18 -21.21 -4.11
C VAL A 93 -31.58 -20.73 -2.79
N ALA A 94 -30.72 -21.54 -2.17
CA ALA A 94 -29.91 -21.09 -1.03
C ALA A 94 -28.86 -20.10 -1.53
N VAL A 95 -29.07 -18.81 -1.23
CA VAL A 95 -28.20 -17.70 -1.64
C VAL A 95 -27.00 -17.60 -0.71
N THR A 96 -27.21 -17.67 0.60
CA THR A 96 -26.15 -17.68 1.61
C THR A 96 -26.17 -18.98 2.41
N GLU A 97 -25.16 -19.18 3.25
CA GLU A 97 -25.09 -20.31 4.17
C GLU A 97 -25.56 -19.90 5.57
N GLY A 98 -26.08 -20.88 6.33
CA GLY A 98 -26.39 -20.69 7.74
C GLY A 98 -25.14 -20.45 8.60
N PRO A 99 -25.26 -19.87 9.81
CA PRO A 99 -24.11 -19.66 10.66
C PRO A 99 -23.53 -21.01 11.09
N VAL A 100 -22.23 -21.24 10.80
CA VAL A 100 -21.54 -22.50 11.14
C VAL A 100 -21.37 -22.62 12.66
N VAL A 101 -21.19 -21.49 13.33
CA VAL A 101 -21.13 -21.39 14.79
C VAL A 101 -21.77 -20.08 15.25
N ALA A 102 -22.28 -20.07 16.49
CA ALA A 102 -22.65 -18.84 17.18
C ALA A 102 -21.39 -18.20 17.79
N ASN A 103 -21.32 -16.86 17.82
CA ASN A 103 -20.19 -16.17 18.46
C ASN A 103 -20.31 -16.09 19.99
N GLY A 104 -21.38 -16.61 20.59
CA GLY A 104 -21.58 -16.62 22.05
C GLY A 104 -21.87 -15.27 22.70
N LEU A 105 -21.94 -14.17 21.93
CA LEU A 105 -22.32 -12.86 22.45
C LEU A 105 -23.84 -12.77 22.67
N THR A 106 -24.24 -12.02 23.69
CA THR A 106 -25.65 -11.83 24.05
C THR A 106 -25.96 -10.36 24.36
N GLY A 107 -27.25 -10.01 24.31
CA GLY A 107 -27.71 -8.64 24.57
C GLY A 107 -27.61 -7.72 23.34
N PRO A 108 -28.02 -6.45 23.49
CA PRO A 108 -28.06 -5.51 22.38
C PRO A 108 -26.66 -5.05 21.96
N GLU A 109 -26.55 -4.56 20.73
CA GLU A 109 -25.36 -3.86 20.25
C GLU A 109 -25.04 -2.66 21.15
N LYS A 110 -23.75 -2.36 21.29
CA LYS A 110 -23.23 -1.29 22.15
C LYS A 110 -22.67 -0.18 21.27
N PRO A 111 -23.51 0.76 20.80
CA PRO A 111 -23.03 1.93 20.09
C PRO A 111 -22.18 2.79 21.02
N THR A 112 -21.09 3.31 20.49
CA THR A 112 -20.27 4.35 21.09
C THR A 112 -20.21 5.55 20.14
N GLY A 113 -19.65 6.67 20.59
CA GLY A 113 -19.58 7.88 19.75
C GLY A 113 -18.86 7.63 18.43
N LYS A 114 -19.20 8.43 17.40
CA LYS A 114 -18.58 8.40 16.06
C LYS A 114 -18.75 7.10 15.27
N GLY A 115 -19.88 6.40 15.44
CA GLY A 115 -20.23 5.27 14.59
C GLY A 115 -19.55 3.95 14.93
N PHE A 116 -18.87 3.87 16.08
CA PHE A 116 -18.24 2.64 16.52
C PHE A 116 -19.24 1.76 17.29
N ILE A 117 -19.42 0.51 16.85
CA ILE A 117 -20.43 -0.40 17.38
C ILE A 117 -19.75 -1.67 17.92
N GLY A 118 -19.92 -1.94 19.22
CA GLY A 118 -19.51 -3.19 19.85
C GLY A 118 -20.67 -4.18 20.02
N ASN A 119 -20.35 -5.40 20.49
CA ASN A 119 -21.33 -6.46 20.81
C ASN A 119 -22.24 -6.85 19.62
N VAL A 120 -21.67 -6.98 18.41
CA VAL A 120 -22.41 -7.46 17.23
C VAL A 120 -22.60 -8.97 17.34
N THR A 121 -23.85 -9.37 17.60
CA THR A 121 -24.32 -10.77 17.68
C THR A 121 -24.82 -11.22 16.31
N ASP A 122 -25.74 -12.19 16.19
CA ASP A 122 -26.35 -12.64 14.91
C ASP A 122 -27.13 -11.55 14.13
N SER A 123 -27.07 -10.29 14.56
CA SER A 123 -27.50 -9.10 13.84
C SER A 123 -26.58 -8.70 12.66
N ALA A 124 -25.71 -9.61 12.20
CA ALA A 124 -24.86 -9.35 11.05
C ALA A 124 -25.69 -9.06 9.80
N ARG A 125 -25.22 -8.06 9.05
CA ARG A 125 -25.95 -7.53 7.90
C ARG A 125 -25.02 -6.88 6.90
N VAL A 126 -25.54 -6.71 5.70
CA VAL A 126 -24.95 -5.94 4.61
C VAL A 126 -25.80 -4.70 4.39
N ASP A 127 -25.17 -3.54 4.51
CA ASP A 127 -25.77 -2.24 4.20
C ASP A 127 -25.30 -1.85 2.79
N LEU A 128 -26.23 -1.83 1.82
CA LEU A 128 -25.99 -1.63 0.39
C LEU A 128 -26.23 -0.18 -0.01
N TYR A 129 -25.30 0.36 -0.80
CA TYR A 129 -25.29 1.73 -1.31
C TYR A 129 -25.07 1.69 -2.82
N PHE A 130 -26.08 2.11 -3.58
CA PHE A 130 -26.08 2.11 -5.03
C PHE A 130 -25.81 3.51 -5.57
N PRO A 131 -24.81 3.68 -6.45
CA PRO A 131 -24.57 4.95 -7.11
C PRO A 131 -25.72 5.29 -8.07
N GLU A 132 -25.96 6.59 -8.28
CA GLU A 132 -26.90 7.05 -9.31
C GLU A 132 -26.52 6.57 -10.73
N ARG A 133 -25.23 6.37 -10.97
CA ARG A 133 -24.67 5.92 -12.26
C ARG A 133 -23.66 4.79 -12.02
N PRO A 134 -24.13 3.53 -11.92
CA PRO A 134 -23.25 2.39 -11.69
C PRO A 134 -22.29 2.19 -12.87
N ASN A 135 -21.03 1.92 -12.55
CA ASN A 135 -19.95 1.70 -13.52
C ASN A 135 -19.61 0.20 -13.69
N GLY A 136 -20.39 -0.68 -13.07
CA GLY A 136 -20.20 -2.13 -13.08
C GLY A 136 -19.25 -2.68 -12.01
N GLN A 137 -18.65 -1.83 -11.18
CA GLN A 137 -17.83 -2.27 -10.05
C GLN A 137 -18.62 -2.24 -8.74
N MET A 138 -18.33 -3.20 -7.88
CA MET A 138 -18.76 -3.22 -6.49
C MET A 138 -17.57 -3.46 -5.56
N VAL A 139 -17.62 -2.87 -4.37
CA VAL A 139 -16.71 -3.21 -3.27
C VAL A 139 -17.50 -3.65 -2.03
N ILE A 140 -17.10 -4.78 -1.46
CA ILE A 140 -17.56 -5.24 -0.15
C ILE A 140 -16.60 -4.71 0.90
N CYS A 141 -17.10 -3.85 1.79
CA CYS A 141 -16.31 -3.13 2.77
C CYS A 141 -16.36 -3.82 4.13
N ALA A 142 -15.18 -4.13 4.67
CA ALA A 142 -14.96 -4.68 6.00
C ALA A 142 -14.41 -3.57 6.93
N PRO A 143 -15.24 -2.98 7.80
CA PRO A 143 -14.78 -2.02 8.79
C PRO A 143 -13.80 -2.66 9.78
N GLY A 144 -12.84 -1.88 10.25
CA GLY A 144 -11.95 -2.23 11.35
C GLY A 144 -12.56 -1.99 12.72
N GLY A 145 -11.72 -1.98 13.75
CA GLY A 145 -12.12 -1.90 15.16
C GLY A 145 -11.56 -3.01 16.05
N GLY A 146 -10.47 -3.65 15.61
CA GLY A 146 -9.71 -4.62 16.42
C GLY A 146 -10.47 -5.91 16.73
N TYR A 147 -11.51 -6.25 15.96
CA TYR A 147 -12.47 -7.34 16.29
C TYR A 147 -13.19 -7.19 17.65
N GLY A 148 -13.03 -6.06 18.35
CA GLY A 148 -13.77 -5.71 19.58
C GLY A 148 -15.00 -4.83 19.30
N GLY A 149 -15.09 -4.28 18.09
CA GLY A 149 -16.20 -3.50 17.57
C GLY A 149 -15.93 -3.13 16.11
N LEU A 150 -16.81 -2.32 15.53
CA LEU A 150 -16.79 -1.94 14.12
C LEU A 150 -16.88 -0.42 13.94
N SER A 151 -15.94 0.17 13.19
CA SER A 151 -15.95 1.60 12.86
C SER A 151 -16.84 1.90 11.65
N ILE A 152 -18.16 1.76 11.82
CA ILE A 152 -19.12 1.66 10.71
C ILE A 152 -19.34 2.96 9.91
N TRP A 153 -18.99 4.12 10.49
CA TRP A 153 -19.03 5.39 9.75
C TRP A 153 -17.73 5.62 8.97
N ASN A 154 -16.62 5.81 9.70
CA ASN A 154 -15.31 6.18 9.14
C ASN A 154 -14.78 5.16 8.12
N GLU A 155 -14.99 3.87 8.39
CA GLU A 155 -14.50 2.75 7.59
C GLU A 155 -15.66 1.97 6.95
N GLY A 156 -16.83 2.62 6.81
CA GLY A 156 -18.04 2.05 6.24
C GLY A 156 -18.81 3.08 5.43
N SER A 157 -19.77 3.80 6.01
CA SER A 157 -20.64 4.72 5.25
C SER A 157 -19.88 5.83 4.51
N TYR A 158 -18.76 6.34 5.05
CA TYR A 158 -17.95 7.35 4.35
C TYR A 158 -17.23 6.76 3.15
N VAL A 159 -16.79 5.51 3.27
CA VAL A 159 -16.23 4.73 2.15
C VAL A 159 -17.31 4.50 1.10
N ALA A 160 -18.51 4.10 1.51
CA ALA A 160 -19.65 3.89 0.61
C ALA A 160 -20.00 5.16 -0.18
N LYS A 161 -20.05 6.32 0.48
CA LYS A 161 -20.26 7.61 -0.17
C LYS A 161 -19.17 7.92 -1.21
N TRP A 162 -17.89 7.76 -0.82
CA TRP A 162 -16.77 8.02 -1.73
C TRP A 162 -16.79 7.10 -2.97
N MET A 163 -17.16 5.83 -2.79
CA MET A 163 -17.29 4.86 -3.86
C MET A 163 -18.48 5.19 -4.77
N ASN A 164 -19.64 5.52 -4.19
CA ASN A 164 -20.84 5.86 -4.95
C ASN A 164 -20.66 7.12 -5.81
N ASP A 165 -19.94 8.14 -5.30
CA ASP A 165 -19.59 9.34 -6.08
C ASP A 165 -18.73 9.02 -7.33
N ARG A 166 -18.10 7.85 -7.36
CA ARG A 166 -17.29 7.33 -8.49
C ARG A 166 -18.01 6.26 -9.31
N GLY A 167 -19.31 6.07 -9.06
CA GLY A 167 -20.13 5.08 -9.74
C GLY A 167 -19.92 3.64 -9.28
N ILE A 168 -19.29 3.43 -8.12
CA ILE A 168 -18.99 2.09 -7.57
C ILE A 168 -20.02 1.74 -6.51
N THR A 169 -20.70 0.60 -6.66
CA THR A 169 -21.63 0.06 -5.65
C THR A 169 -20.85 -0.35 -4.41
N CYS A 170 -21.37 -0.06 -3.21
CA CYS A 170 -20.69 -0.43 -1.97
C CYS A 170 -21.62 -1.26 -1.07
N ALA A 171 -21.06 -2.30 -0.48
CA ALA A 171 -21.72 -3.16 0.49
C ALA A 171 -20.92 -3.12 1.80
N VAL A 172 -21.39 -2.37 2.80
CA VAL A 172 -20.72 -2.29 4.11
C VAL A 172 -21.19 -3.44 4.98
N VAL A 173 -20.26 -4.28 5.43
CA VAL A 173 -20.58 -5.48 6.22
C VAL A 173 -20.45 -5.17 7.71
N LYS A 174 -21.59 -5.23 8.43
CA LYS A 174 -21.60 -5.30 9.89
C LYS A 174 -21.43 -6.76 10.29
N TYR A 175 -20.19 -7.24 10.35
CA TYR A 175 -19.92 -8.64 10.67
C TYR A 175 -19.99 -8.91 12.18
N ARG A 176 -20.31 -10.16 12.54
CA ARG A 176 -20.31 -10.64 13.92
C ARG A 176 -18.91 -10.55 14.51
N LEU A 177 -18.81 -10.06 15.74
CA LEU A 177 -17.52 -10.08 16.44
C LEU A 177 -17.16 -11.53 16.80
N PRO A 178 -15.88 -11.93 16.69
CA PRO A 178 -15.49 -13.33 16.83
C PRO A 178 -15.69 -13.86 18.25
N ASN A 179 -15.32 -13.10 19.29
CA ASN A 179 -15.37 -13.55 20.68
C ASN A 179 -14.71 -14.95 20.87
N GLY A 180 -13.52 -15.15 20.26
CA GLY A 180 -12.81 -16.43 20.24
C GLY A 180 -13.28 -17.44 19.17
N HIS A 181 -14.39 -17.17 18.49
CA HIS A 181 -14.91 -17.95 17.35
C HIS A 181 -14.41 -17.36 16.03
N ARG A 182 -13.15 -17.62 15.72
CA ARG A 182 -12.38 -17.05 14.60
C ARG A 182 -12.98 -17.24 13.19
N GLU A 183 -13.79 -18.27 13.00
CA GLU A 183 -14.48 -18.58 11.75
C GLU A 183 -15.63 -17.62 11.44
N VAL A 184 -16.18 -16.97 12.47
CA VAL A 184 -17.41 -16.17 12.38
C VAL A 184 -17.27 -14.97 11.45
N PRO A 185 -16.27 -14.08 11.57
CA PRO A 185 -16.17 -12.91 10.70
C PRO A 185 -15.93 -13.28 9.24
N LEU A 186 -15.12 -14.31 8.98
CA LEU A 186 -14.83 -14.79 7.62
C LEU A 186 -16.10 -15.33 6.96
N GLN A 187 -16.89 -16.11 7.70
CA GLN A 187 -18.17 -16.61 7.19
C GLN A 187 -19.12 -15.48 6.79
N ASP A 188 -19.21 -14.43 7.60
CA ASP A 188 -20.11 -13.30 7.31
C ASP A 188 -19.70 -12.56 6.04
N MET A 189 -18.39 -12.37 5.82
CA MET A 189 -17.87 -11.81 4.57
C MET A 189 -18.15 -12.72 3.38
N GLN A 190 -17.94 -14.03 3.52
CA GLN A 190 -18.23 -15.01 2.47
C GLN A 190 -19.72 -14.99 2.09
N ASN A 191 -20.61 -14.89 3.08
CA ASN A 191 -22.05 -14.74 2.87
C ASN A 191 -22.42 -13.40 2.21
N ALA A 192 -21.74 -12.30 2.56
CA ALA A 192 -21.91 -11.03 1.86
C ALA A 192 -21.51 -11.15 0.37
N PHE A 193 -20.39 -11.81 0.07
CA PHE A 193 -19.96 -12.10 -1.30
C PHE A 193 -20.99 -12.94 -2.06
N ARG A 194 -21.49 -14.02 -1.45
CA ARG A 194 -22.53 -14.87 -2.04
C ARG A 194 -23.79 -14.09 -2.38
N TYR A 195 -24.29 -13.31 -1.42
CA TYR A 195 -25.47 -12.48 -1.61
C TYR A 195 -25.26 -11.49 -2.75
N CYS A 196 -24.14 -10.76 -2.74
CA CYS A 196 -23.86 -9.78 -3.77
C CYS A 196 -23.65 -10.39 -5.16
N ARG A 197 -23.01 -11.57 -5.27
CA ARG A 197 -22.85 -12.30 -6.53
C ARG A 197 -24.17 -12.81 -7.09
N TYR A 198 -25.09 -13.27 -6.24
CA TYR A 198 -26.41 -13.73 -6.67
C TYR A 198 -27.21 -12.61 -7.33
N HIS A 199 -27.16 -11.40 -6.77
CA HIS A 199 -27.85 -10.22 -7.32
C HIS A 199 -27.03 -9.39 -8.30
N ALA A 200 -25.78 -9.76 -8.60
CA ALA A 200 -24.88 -8.92 -9.40
C ALA A 200 -25.48 -8.53 -10.76
N ALA A 201 -26.17 -9.46 -11.42
CA ALA A 201 -26.83 -9.18 -12.70
C ALA A 201 -28.00 -8.20 -12.59
N GLU A 202 -28.76 -8.23 -11.48
CA GLU A 202 -29.85 -7.28 -11.20
C GLU A 202 -29.30 -5.86 -11.02
N TRP A 203 -28.11 -5.74 -10.43
CA TRP A 203 -27.49 -4.47 -10.08
C TRP A 203 -26.49 -3.96 -11.13
N ASP A 204 -26.42 -4.58 -12.31
CA ASP A 204 -25.41 -4.34 -13.35
C ASP A 204 -23.96 -4.38 -12.83
N VAL A 205 -23.70 -5.21 -11.81
CA VAL A 205 -22.37 -5.43 -11.23
C VAL A 205 -21.66 -6.55 -11.98
N LYS A 206 -20.45 -6.26 -12.46
CA LYS A 206 -19.61 -7.16 -13.25
C LYS A 206 -18.39 -7.66 -12.48
N GLN A 207 -17.90 -6.83 -11.55
CA GLN A 207 -16.76 -7.15 -10.71
C GLN A 207 -17.02 -6.77 -9.25
N ILE A 208 -16.64 -7.65 -8.32
CA ILE A 208 -16.81 -7.47 -6.88
C ILE A 208 -15.45 -7.61 -6.20
N GLY A 209 -14.93 -6.51 -5.67
CA GLY A 209 -13.72 -6.51 -4.85
C GLY A 209 -14.02 -6.44 -3.35
N VAL A 210 -12.96 -6.54 -2.55
CA VAL A 210 -13.02 -6.31 -1.10
C VAL A 210 -12.21 -5.07 -0.73
N ILE A 211 -12.69 -4.28 0.24
CA ILE A 211 -11.91 -3.22 0.88
C ILE A 211 -11.93 -3.40 2.38
N GLY A 212 -10.77 -3.30 3.04
CA GLY A 212 -10.65 -3.50 4.48
C GLY A 212 -9.68 -2.55 5.16
N PHE A 213 -9.98 -2.24 6.43
CA PHE A 213 -9.24 -1.28 7.26
C PHE A 213 -8.78 -1.93 8.56
N SER A 214 -7.51 -1.79 8.97
CA SER A 214 -7.04 -2.31 10.26
C SER A 214 -7.38 -3.81 10.45
N ALA A 215 -8.14 -4.18 11.48
CA ALA A 215 -8.69 -5.54 11.66
C ALA A 215 -9.66 -6.00 10.56
N GLY A 216 -10.42 -5.08 9.97
CA GLY A 216 -11.20 -5.35 8.75
C GLY A 216 -10.30 -5.53 7.53
N GLY A 217 -9.11 -4.93 7.54
CA GLY A 217 -8.03 -5.18 6.59
C GLY A 217 -7.49 -6.60 6.73
N HIS A 218 -7.27 -7.06 7.96
CA HIS A 218 -6.98 -8.47 8.23
C HIS A 218 -8.08 -9.38 7.69
N LEU A 219 -9.34 -9.09 7.99
CA LEU A 219 -10.48 -9.84 7.46
C LEU A 219 -10.50 -9.85 5.92
N ALA A 220 -10.24 -8.73 5.27
CA ALA A 220 -10.13 -8.64 3.81
C ALA A 220 -8.99 -9.51 3.27
N THR A 221 -7.82 -9.51 3.91
CA THR A 221 -6.71 -10.41 3.52
C THR A 221 -7.02 -11.89 3.76
N THR A 222 -7.80 -12.21 4.80
CA THR A 222 -8.26 -13.58 5.04
C THR A 222 -9.25 -14.00 3.95
N VAL A 223 -10.19 -13.14 3.55
CA VAL A 223 -11.12 -13.42 2.44
C VAL A 223 -10.38 -13.65 1.13
N GLU A 224 -9.39 -12.83 0.80
CA GLU A 224 -8.68 -12.94 -0.48
C GLU A 224 -7.71 -14.13 -0.55
N THR A 225 -7.23 -14.63 0.60
CA THR A 225 -6.28 -15.77 0.67
C THR A 225 -6.93 -17.09 1.07
N MET A 226 -8.10 -17.05 1.74
CA MET A 226 -8.81 -18.22 2.28
C MET A 226 -10.27 -18.32 1.77
N TYR A 227 -10.55 -17.84 0.55
CA TYR A 227 -11.86 -18.04 -0.08
C TYR A 227 -12.16 -19.54 -0.29
N SER A 228 -13.43 -19.92 -0.18
CA SER A 228 -13.87 -21.32 -0.28
C SER A 228 -14.15 -21.77 -1.71
N ASP A 229 -14.52 -20.83 -2.58
CA ASP A 229 -14.98 -21.08 -3.94
C ASP A 229 -15.00 -19.79 -4.78
N SER A 230 -15.43 -19.88 -6.04
CA SER A 230 -15.48 -18.74 -6.94
C SER A 230 -16.52 -17.67 -6.56
N LEU A 231 -17.52 -17.99 -5.74
CA LEU A 231 -18.51 -17.00 -5.29
C LEU A 231 -17.97 -16.15 -4.14
N THR A 232 -17.08 -16.71 -3.33
CA THR A 232 -16.44 -16.02 -2.18
C THR A 232 -15.13 -15.34 -2.54
N LYS A 233 -14.55 -15.65 -3.70
CA LYS A 233 -13.31 -15.03 -4.18
C LYS A 233 -13.56 -13.59 -4.64
N PRO A 234 -12.82 -12.59 -4.10
CA PRO A 234 -12.80 -11.24 -4.63
C PRO A 234 -12.16 -11.17 -6.03
N ASP A 235 -12.65 -10.28 -6.88
CA ASP A 235 -11.99 -9.97 -8.16
C ASP A 235 -10.75 -9.10 -7.98
N PHE A 236 -10.69 -8.33 -6.89
CA PHE A 236 -9.57 -7.46 -6.50
C PHE A 236 -9.67 -7.09 -5.00
N ALA A 237 -8.61 -6.57 -4.42
CA ALA A 237 -8.57 -6.14 -3.02
C ALA A 237 -7.96 -4.76 -2.80
N VAL A 238 -8.51 -4.00 -1.86
CA VAL A 238 -8.00 -2.70 -1.40
C VAL A 238 -7.75 -2.78 0.11
N LEU A 239 -6.50 -2.66 0.52
CA LEU A 239 -6.09 -2.81 1.91
C LEU A 239 -5.56 -1.49 2.44
N ILE A 240 -6.19 -1.00 3.50
CA ILE A 240 -5.88 0.30 4.09
C ILE A 240 -5.40 0.10 5.54
N TYR A 241 -4.12 0.43 5.81
CA TYR A 241 -3.39 0.12 7.06
C TYR A 241 -3.76 -1.25 7.66
N PRO A 242 -3.74 -2.34 6.87
CA PRO A 242 -4.24 -3.64 7.31
C PRO A 242 -3.38 -4.23 8.42
N VAL A 243 -4.01 -4.85 9.42
CA VAL A 243 -3.34 -5.94 10.14
C VAL A 243 -3.20 -7.10 9.16
N VAL A 244 -2.05 -7.76 9.13
CA VAL A 244 -1.81 -8.88 8.20
C VAL A 244 -1.21 -10.06 8.95
N SER A 245 -0.09 -9.83 9.64
CA SER A 245 0.62 -10.87 10.36
C SER A 245 0.08 -10.97 11.77
N PHE A 246 0.00 -12.19 12.30
CA PHE A 246 -0.34 -12.47 13.70
C PHE A 246 0.89 -12.79 14.54
N ARG A 247 2.10 -12.57 14.00
CA ARG A 247 3.31 -12.61 14.79
C ARG A 247 3.29 -11.55 15.88
N THR A 248 3.48 -11.98 17.13
CA THR A 248 3.34 -11.15 18.33
C THR A 248 4.34 -10.00 18.44
N ASP A 249 5.44 -10.03 17.70
CA ASP A 249 6.42 -8.95 17.65
C ASP A 249 5.97 -7.74 16.79
N ILE A 250 5.00 -7.95 15.88
CA ILE A 250 4.60 -6.93 14.89
C ILE A 250 3.09 -6.77 14.70
N THR A 251 2.26 -7.66 15.26
CA THR A 251 0.81 -7.57 15.11
C THR A 251 0.20 -6.52 16.05
N HIS A 252 -1.07 -6.19 15.83
CA HIS A 252 -1.86 -5.42 16.78
C HIS A 252 -2.54 -6.39 17.76
N MET A 253 -2.07 -6.45 19.02
CA MET A 253 -2.50 -7.47 19.98
C MET A 253 -4.01 -7.48 20.21
N GLY A 254 -4.68 -6.32 20.15
CA GLY A 254 -6.13 -6.28 20.28
C GLY A 254 -6.84 -7.06 19.16
N THR A 255 -6.35 -6.97 17.92
CA THR A 255 -6.89 -7.72 16.78
C THR A 255 -6.61 -9.21 16.93
N HIS A 256 -5.36 -9.54 17.24
CA HIS A 256 -4.89 -10.90 17.48
C HIS A 256 -5.72 -11.61 18.56
N ASP A 257 -5.74 -11.04 19.77
CA ASP A 257 -6.37 -11.64 20.95
C ASP A 257 -7.87 -11.77 20.79
N ASN A 258 -8.53 -10.79 20.18
CA ASN A 258 -9.98 -10.84 19.98
C ASN A 258 -10.38 -11.93 18.96
N LEU A 259 -9.54 -12.21 17.96
CA LEU A 259 -9.83 -13.23 16.95
C LEU A 259 -9.49 -14.64 17.43
N ILE A 260 -8.24 -14.88 17.87
CA ILE A 260 -7.75 -16.22 18.19
C ILE A 260 -7.56 -16.49 19.68
N GLY A 261 -7.84 -15.51 20.54
CA GLY A 261 -7.69 -15.61 22.00
C GLY A 261 -6.28 -15.24 22.46
N LYS A 262 -6.17 -14.83 23.73
CA LYS A 262 -4.87 -14.55 24.37
C LYS A 262 -4.07 -15.83 24.55
N THR A 263 -2.75 -15.78 24.38
CA THR A 263 -1.85 -16.94 24.57
C THR A 263 -2.07 -17.65 25.92
N ASP A 264 -2.27 -16.89 27.00
CA ASP A 264 -2.48 -17.46 28.34
C ASP A 264 -3.81 -18.24 28.46
N ALA A 265 -4.82 -17.88 27.67
CA ALA A 265 -6.10 -18.61 27.61
C ALA A 265 -5.97 -19.98 26.93
N TRP A 266 -4.85 -20.25 26.26
CA TRP A 266 -4.52 -21.54 25.64
C TRP A 266 -3.67 -22.44 26.53
N GLY A 267 -3.55 -22.11 27.82
CA GLY A 267 -3.03 -23.00 28.84
C GLY A 267 -2.21 -22.29 29.91
N GLU A 268 -2.87 -21.83 30.99
CA GLU A 268 -2.16 -21.53 32.23
C GLU A 268 -1.48 -22.82 32.73
N ARG A 269 -0.15 -22.77 32.88
CA ARG A 269 0.65 -23.96 33.20
C ARG A 269 0.19 -24.67 34.48
N ASP A 270 -0.36 -23.91 35.43
CA ASP A 270 -0.77 -24.42 36.74
C ASP A 270 -2.16 -25.09 36.72
N GLU A 271 -2.94 -24.92 35.65
CA GLU A 271 -4.30 -25.47 35.52
C GLU A 271 -4.40 -26.71 34.62
N TYR A 272 -3.35 -27.01 33.83
CA TYR A 272 -3.36 -28.08 32.83
C TYR A 272 -2.23 -29.09 33.02
N SER A 273 -2.47 -30.35 32.62
CA SER A 273 -1.37 -31.32 32.46
C SER A 273 -0.37 -30.84 31.41
N PHE A 274 0.88 -31.31 31.49
CA PHE A 274 1.91 -30.94 30.50
C PHE A 274 1.46 -31.20 29.06
N GLU A 275 0.76 -32.32 28.80
CA GLU A 275 0.25 -32.63 27.45
C GLU A 275 -0.81 -31.64 26.99
N GLN A 276 -1.79 -31.31 27.83
CA GLN A 276 -2.85 -30.35 27.50
C GLN A 276 -2.27 -28.95 27.26
N TRP A 277 -1.35 -28.52 28.11
CA TRP A 277 -0.61 -27.28 27.93
C TRP A 277 0.18 -27.27 26.61
N TYR A 278 0.98 -28.31 26.37
CA TYR A 278 1.83 -28.41 25.17
C TYR A 278 1.01 -28.38 23.87
N TRP A 279 -0.08 -29.16 23.80
CA TRP A 279 -0.96 -29.18 22.63
C TRP A 279 -1.75 -27.88 22.47
N GLY A 280 -2.14 -27.22 23.56
CA GLY A 280 -2.78 -25.90 23.52
C GLY A 280 -1.86 -24.84 22.93
N GLN A 281 -0.59 -24.82 23.35
CA GLN A 281 0.42 -23.89 22.81
C GLN A 281 0.71 -24.15 21.33
N LEU A 282 0.79 -25.42 20.91
CA LEU A 282 0.95 -25.75 19.48
C LEU A 282 -0.27 -25.30 18.66
N ALA A 283 -1.49 -25.53 19.14
CA ALA A 283 -2.70 -25.11 18.46
C ALA A 283 -2.77 -23.58 18.31
N HIS A 284 -2.40 -22.82 19.34
CA HIS A 284 -2.33 -21.36 19.28
C HIS A 284 -1.33 -20.90 18.21
N ARG A 285 -0.12 -21.47 18.20
CA ARG A 285 0.89 -21.14 17.19
C ARG A 285 0.42 -21.48 15.77
N ASP A 286 -0.22 -22.62 15.58
CA ASP A 286 -0.76 -23.01 14.26
C ASP A 286 -1.86 -22.03 13.81
N LEU A 287 -2.62 -21.43 14.74
CA LEU A 287 -3.55 -20.34 14.44
C LEU A 287 -2.84 -19.02 14.09
N GLU A 288 -1.80 -18.63 14.82
CA GLU A 288 -0.97 -17.46 14.44
C GLU A 288 -0.43 -17.61 13.02
N GLU A 289 0.02 -18.81 12.64
CA GLU A 289 0.48 -19.09 11.29
C GLU A 289 -0.67 -19.04 10.26
N LEU A 290 -1.81 -19.66 10.56
CA LEU A 290 -2.98 -19.68 9.67
C LEU A 290 -3.54 -18.28 9.41
N TYR A 291 -3.60 -17.43 10.44
CA TYR A 291 -4.12 -16.05 10.35
C TYR A 291 -3.04 -15.01 10.08
N SER A 292 -1.81 -15.43 9.77
CA SER A 292 -0.81 -14.54 9.17
C SER A 292 -0.97 -14.59 7.65
N SER A 293 -1.84 -13.72 7.10
CA SER A 293 -2.28 -13.79 5.71
C SER A 293 -1.14 -13.74 4.68
N GLU A 294 0.00 -13.13 5.01
CA GLU A 294 1.19 -13.12 4.13
C GLU A 294 1.72 -14.53 3.82
N ARG A 295 1.40 -15.52 4.66
CA ARG A 295 1.80 -16.92 4.48
C ARG A 295 0.87 -17.69 3.54
N ASN A 296 -0.32 -17.16 3.28
CA ASN A 296 -1.38 -17.80 2.49
C ASN A 296 -1.49 -17.24 1.06
N VAL A 297 -0.62 -16.29 0.70
CA VAL A 297 -0.60 -15.72 -0.66
C VAL A 297 -0.22 -16.79 -1.67
N THR A 298 -0.93 -16.80 -2.79
CA THR A 298 -0.65 -17.68 -3.94
C THR A 298 -0.73 -16.89 -5.23
N ALA A 299 -0.35 -17.49 -6.36
CA ALA A 299 -0.53 -16.87 -7.68
C ALA A 299 -2.02 -16.65 -8.05
N TRP A 300 -2.95 -17.20 -7.27
CA TRP A 300 -4.39 -17.00 -7.45
C TRP A 300 -4.97 -15.90 -6.56
N THR A 301 -4.17 -15.34 -5.64
CA THR A 301 -4.57 -14.18 -4.84
C THR A 301 -4.92 -13.02 -5.78
N PRO A 302 -6.02 -12.28 -5.54
CA PRO A 302 -6.47 -11.20 -6.43
C PRO A 302 -5.47 -10.06 -6.55
N PRO A 303 -5.52 -9.27 -7.64
CA PRO A 303 -4.80 -7.99 -7.72
C PRO A 303 -5.11 -7.12 -6.51
N THR A 304 -4.06 -6.54 -5.91
CA THR A 304 -4.17 -5.88 -4.60
C THR A 304 -3.59 -4.45 -4.63
N PHE A 305 -4.33 -3.51 -4.07
CA PHE A 305 -3.87 -2.15 -3.76
C PHE A 305 -3.66 -2.02 -2.26
N ILE A 306 -2.51 -1.49 -1.84
CA ILE A 306 -2.17 -1.32 -0.41
C ILE A 306 -1.80 0.14 -0.15
N ALA A 307 -2.44 0.76 0.85
CA ALA A 307 -2.06 2.08 1.33
C ALA A 307 -1.91 2.12 2.85
N VAL A 308 -0.82 2.70 3.33
CA VAL A 308 -0.45 2.75 4.76
C VAL A 308 0.44 3.97 5.03
N SER A 309 0.62 4.32 6.30
CA SER A 309 1.55 5.37 6.71
C SER A 309 2.74 4.78 7.50
N THR A 310 3.94 5.26 7.22
CA THR A 310 5.18 4.88 7.92
C THR A 310 5.08 5.15 9.43
N ASP A 311 4.41 6.23 9.84
CA ASP A 311 4.24 6.63 11.24
C ASP A 311 3.06 5.93 11.96
N ASP A 312 2.48 4.88 11.36
CA ASP A 312 1.46 4.06 12.04
C ASP A 312 2.07 3.25 13.19
N ARG A 313 1.74 3.69 14.42
CA ARG A 313 2.18 3.05 15.67
C ARG A 313 1.18 2.04 16.22
N THR A 314 -0.01 1.91 15.62
CA THR A 314 -1.04 0.96 16.06
C THR A 314 -0.89 -0.35 15.30
N VAL A 315 -0.74 -0.27 13.98
CA VAL A 315 -0.42 -1.38 13.12
C VAL A 315 0.89 -1.05 12.42
N PRO A 316 2.02 -1.60 12.90
CA PRO A 316 3.32 -1.33 12.31
C PRO A 316 3.31 -1.60 10.80
N VAL A 317 3.85 -0.65 10.02
CA VAL A 317 3.89 -0.66 8.55
C VAL A 317 4.45 -1.96 7.95
N ILE A 318 5.29 -2.67 8.72
CA ILE A 318 5.84 -3.98 8.34
C ILE A 318 4.76 -5.02 8.00
N ASN A 319 3.54 -4.92 8.54
CA ASN A 319 2.41 -5.78 8.15
C ASN A 319 2.13 -5.68 6.65
N SER A 320 1.99 -4.45 6.15
CA SER A 320 1.74 -4.17 4.75
C SER A 320 2.93 -4.54 3.87
N VAL A 321 4.16 -4.30 4.35
CA VAL A 321 5.39 -4.66 3.63
C VAL A 321 5.54 -6.18 3.46
N LEU A 322 5.27 -6.96 4.51
CA LEU A 322 5.33 -8.43 4.43
C LEU A 322 4.29 -8.99 3.46
N PHE A 323 3.08 -8.45 3.47
CA PHE A 323 2.04 -8.85 2.52
C PHE A 323 2.44 -8.52 1.08
N TYR A 324 2.93 -7.30 0.86
CA TYR A 324 3.45 -6.85 -0.43
C TYR A 324 4.55 -7.78 -0.96
N GLN A 325 5.52 -8.14 -0.12
CA GLN A 325 6.60 -9.07 -0.49
C GLN A 325 6.05 -10.45 -0.90
N ALA A 326 5.07 -10.97 -0.17
CA ALA A 326 4.42 -12.23 -0.50
C ALA A 326 3.71 -12.15 -1.87
N LEU A 327 2.98 -11.06 -2.13
CA LEU A 327 2.30 -10.82 -3.42
C LEU A 327 3.28 -10.75 -4.59
N VAL A 328 4.37 -9.97 -4.46
CA VAL A 328 5.43 -9.86 -5.48
C VAL A 328 6.07 -11.21 -5.75
N LYS A 329 6.43 -11.96 -4.70
CA LYS A 329 7.02 -13.30 -4.82
C LYS A 329 6.11 -14.27 -5.60
N HIS A 330 4.80 -14.14 -5.43
CA HIS A 330 3.79 -14.93 -6.13
C HIS A 330 3.34 -14.31 -7.47
N GLN A 331 3.96 -13.22 -7.91
CA GLN A 331 3.68 -12.52 -9.16
C GLN A 331 2.23 -12.00 -9.26
N VAL A 332 1.65 -11.64 -8.12
CA VAL A 332 0.32 -11.02 -8.04
C VAL A 332 0.46 -9.54 -8.39
N PRO A 333 -0.34 -8.99 -9.33
CA PRO A 333 -0.32 -7.57 -9.65
C PRO A 333 -0.63 -6.73 -8.41
N THR A 334 0.35 -5.93 -7.97
CA THR A 334 0.26 -5.24 -6.69
C THR A 334 0.77 -3.80 -6.78
N GLU A 335 -0.02 -2.88 -6.25
CA GLU A 335 0.33 -1.47 -6.07
C GLU A 335 0.45 -1.17 -4.58
N LEU A 336 1.53 -0.50 -4.18
CA LEU A 336 1.80 -0.16 -2.78
C LEU A 336 2.13 1.33 -2.66
N HIS A 337 1.42 2.02 -1.77
CA HIS A 337 1.71 3.39 -1.39
C HIS A 337 1.93 3.47 0.12
N ILE A 338 3.15 3.77 0.53
CA ILE A 338 3.48 4.05 1.92
C ILE A 338 3.77 5.55 2.06
N TYR A 339 2.87 6.25 2.74
CA TYR A 339 2.99 7.68 3.02
C TYR A 339 3.84 7.93 4.28
N PRO A 340 4.52 9.07 4.41
CA PRO A 340 5.45 9.30 5.52
C PRO A 340 4.70 9.62 6.82
N TYR A 341 3.47 10.14 6.71
CA TYR A 341 2.61 10.48 7.85
C TYR A 341 1.14 10.11 7.60
N GLY A 342 0.37 10.07 8.68
CA GLY A 342 -1.06 9.75 8.70
C GLY A 342 -1.50 9.01 9.95
N GLY A 343 -0.56 8.31 10.59
CA GLY A 343 -0.83 7.40 11.69
C GLY A 343 -1.87 6.33 11.31
N HIS A 344 -2.56 5.81 12.33
CA HIS A 344 -3.61 4.82 12.15
C HIS A 344 -5.00 5.43 11.97
N GLY A 345 -5.89 4.72 11.28
CA GLY A 345 -7.33 5.00 11.29
C GLY A 345 -7.76 6.22 10.48
N TRP A 346 -6.96 6.64 9.50
CA TRP A 346 -7.37 7.71 8.60
C TRP A 346 -8.49 7.22 7.66
N GLY A 347 -9.56 8.00 7.55
CA GLY A 347 -10.74 7.68 6.75
C GLY A 347 -10.68 8.23 5.33
N PHE A 348 -11.79 8.09 4.61
CA PHE A 348 -12.05 8.77 3.35
C PHE A 348 -12.68 10.12 3.66
N SER A 349 -11.89 11.18 3.65
CA SER A 349 -12.23 12.52 4.17
C SER A 349 -12.34 13.60 3.12
N ASP A 350 -12.24 13.22 1.85
CA ASP A 350 -12.15 14.19 0.77
C ASP A 350 -13.30 15.18 0.87
N SER A 351 -13.00 16.49 0.87
CA SER A 351 -14.01 17.56 0.98
C SER A 351 -15.15 17.41 -0.04
N ALA A 352 -14.91 16.66 -1.11
CA ALA A 352 -15.90 16.24 -2.10
C ALA A 352 -17.09 15.43 -1.54
N ILE A 353 -16.94 14.69 -0.43
CA ILE A 353 -18.05 13.88 0.13
C ILE A 353 -18.92 14.64 1.14
N GLY A 354 -18.63 15.93 1.40
CA GLY A 354 -19.53 16.85 2.11
C GLY A 354 -19.63 16.69 3.62
N ILE A 355 -18.68 15.99 4.25
CA ILE A 355 -18.68 15.71 5.70
C ILE A 355 -17.91 16.81 6.44
N ASP A 356 -18.36 17.15 7.66
CA ASP A 356 -17.59 17.99 8.58
C ASP A 356 -16.21 17.34 8.86
N PRO A 357 -15.10 18.00 8.49
CA PRO A 357 -13.75 17.49 8.75
C PRO A 357 -13.47 17.18 10.23
N SER A 358 -14.21 17.76 11.18
CA SER A 358 -14.07 17.47 12.62
C SER A 358 -14.52 16.05 13.02
N LEU A 359 -15.37 15.43 12.20
CA LEU A 359 -15.95 14.11 12.42
C LEU A 359 -15.10 12.99 11.81
N ILE A 360 -14.25 13.33 10.84
CA ILE A 360 -13.36 12.37 10.17
C ILE A 360 -11.98 12.43 10.79
N ARG A 361 -11.47 11.26 11.17
CA ARG A 361 -10.04 11.14 11.45
C ARG A 361 -9.34 11.07 10.10
N ASP A 362 -8.70 12.15 9.68
CA ASP A 362 -7.80 12.12 8.54
C ASP A 362 -6.56 12.96 8.83
N ASN A 363 -5.42 12.27 8.94
CA ASN A 363 -4.13 12.90 9.12
C ASN A 363 -3.19 12.68 7.93
N LEU A 364 -3.70 12.22 6.77
CA LEU A 364 -2.91 12.12 5.54
C LEU A 364 -2.49 13.50 5.00
N GLN A 365 -3.08 14.59 5.49
CA GLN A 365 -2.68 15.97 5.14
C GLN A 365 -2.50 16.12 3.61
N SER A 366 -1.33 16.58 3.15
CA SER A 366 -1.02 16.76 1.73
C SER A 366 -0.92 15.46 0.92
N CYS A 367 -0.78 14.29 1.55
CA CYS A 367 -0.86 12.98 0.88
C CYS A 367 -2.30 12.61 0.48
N ARG A 368 -3.33 13.25 1.06
CA ARG A 368 -4.74 12.89 0.85
C ARG A 368 -5.12 12.85 -0.64
N THR A 369 -4.74 13.88 -1.40
CA THR A 369 -5.05 13.96 -2.83
C THR A 369 -4.33 12.88 -3.65
N GLU A 370 -3.10 12.52 -3.26
CA GLU A 370 -2.34 11.46 -3.93
C GLU A 370 -2.99 10.10 -3.71
N PHE A 371 -3.40 9.82 -2.47
CA PHE A 371 -4.14 8.60 -2.14
C PHE A 371 -5.43 8.49 -2.96
N SER A 372 -6.28 9.53 -2.95
CA SER A 372 -7.55 9.49 -3.69
C SER A 372 -7.32 9.23 -5.18
N ARG A 373 -6.34 9.93 -5.80
CA ARG A 373 -6.03 9.77 -7.23
C ARG A 373 -5.47 8.41 -7.58
N ALA A 374 -4.54 7.88 -6.77
CA ALA A 374 -3.94 6.57 -7.00
C ALA A 374 -5.01 5.47 -6.94
N LEU A 375 -5.86 5.49 -5.91
CA LEU A 375 -6.94 4.52 -5.76
C LEU A 375 -7.99 4.64 -6.88
N GLU A 376 -8.39 5.86 -7.26
CA GLU A 376 -9.29 6.08 -8.40
C GLU A 376 -8.74 5.50 -9.70
N ARG A 377 -7.47 5.80 -10.01
CA ARG A 377 -6.81 5.26 -11.20
C ARG A 377 -6.77 3.75 -11.13
N TRP A 378 -6.36 3.18 -10.01
CA TRP A 378 -6.22 1.74 -9.85
C TRP A 378 -7.56 1.03 -10.05
N LEU A 379 -8.64 1.52 -9.42
CA LEU A 379 -9.99 0.99 -9.60
C LEU A 379 -10.45 1.11 -11.06
N ALA A 380 -10.20 2.25 -11.71
CA ALA A 380 -10.54 2.45 -13.12
C ALA A 380 -9.78 1.49 -14.04
N GLY A 381 -8.50 1.23 -13.77
CA GLY A 381 -7.64 0.33 -14.54
C GLY A 381 -8.04 -1.14 -14.49
N LEU A 382 -8.85 -1.55 -13.50
CA LEU A 382 -9.39 -2.90 -13.40
C LEU A 382 -10.63 -3.14 -14.27
N ARG A 383 -11.24 -2.10 -14.84
CA ARG A 383 -12.50 -2.23 -15.56
C ARG A 383 -12.28 -2.85 -16.94
N ALA A 384 -13.14 -3.80 -17.30
CA ALA A 384 -13.12 -4.48 -18.59
C ALA A 384 -13.56 -3.60 -19.78
N ASP A 385 -14.15 -2.43 -19.52
CA ASP A 385 -14.65 -1.51 -20.55
C ASP A 385 -13.56 -0.64 -21.18
N GLY A 386 -12.30 -0.77 -20.73
CA GLY A 386 -11.14 -0.27 -21.44
C GLY A 386 -11.20 1.23 -21.70
N ALA A 387 -11.69 2.03 -20.73
CA ALA A 387 -11.58 3.48 -20.82
C ALA A 387 -10.08 3.80 -21.07
N PRO A 388 -9.73 4.31 -22.26
CA PRO A 388 -8.34 4.44 -22.63
C PRO A 388 -7.71 5.48 -21.72
N VAL A 389 -6.62 5.11 -21.05
CA VAL A 389 -5.63 6.12 -20.67
C VAL A 389 -5.11 6.64 -22.00
N GLU A 390 -5.46 7.88 -22.32
CA GLU A 390 -5.09 8.54 -23.57
C GLU A 390 -3.58 8.37 -23.78
N GLU A 391 -3.20 7.59 -24.79
CA GLU A 391 -1.80 7.38 -25.10
C GLU A 391 -1.32 8.59 -25.93
N PRO A 392 -0.38 9.39 -25.42
CA PRO A 392 0.20 10.46 -26.20
C PRO A 392 1.04 9.88 -27.35
N THR A 393 0.82 10.44 -28.54
CA THR A 393 1.62 10.28 -29.75
C THR A 393 3.05 10.80 -29.49
N PRO A 394 4.10 10.21 -30.09
CA PRO A 394 5.47 10.59 -29.77
C PRO A 394 5.82 11.93 -30.41
N ALA A 395 6.47 12.81 -29.65
CA ALA A 395 7.26 13.90 -30.20
C ALA A 395 8.76 13.50 -30.22
N PRO A 396 9.47 13.67 -31.35
CA PRO A 396 10.91 13.59 -31.39
C PRO A 396 11.50 14.96 -31.06
N ALA A 397 11.78 15.20 -29.79
CA ALA A 397 12.66 16.30 -29.41
C ALA A 397 13.75 15.76 -28.49
N ASP A 398 15.00 15.82 -28.95
CA ASP A 398 16.14 15.64 -28.07
C ASP A 398 16.09 16.69 -26.94
N PHE A 399 16.55 16.31 -25.74
CA PHE A 399 16.80 17.29 -24.69
C PHE A 399 17.83 18.30 -25.20
N SER A 400 17.39 19.54 -25.38
CA SER A 400 18.16 20.58 -26.06
C SER A 400 18.72 21.64 -25.12
N ILE A 401 18.66 21.44 -23.80
CA ILE A 401 19.12 22.43 -22.82
C ILE A 401 20.61 22.16 -22.58
N PRO A 402 21.52 23.03 -23.03
CA PRO A 402 22.93 22.89 -22.68
C PRO A 402 23.12 23.13 -21.18
N PRO A 403 24.13 22.52 -20.54
CA PRO A 403 24.47 22.84 -19.17
C PRO A 403 24.88 24.31 -19.07
N SER A 404 24.49 24.97 -17.97
CA SER A 404 25.01 26.30 -17.61
C SER A 404 26.53 26.27 -17.49
N ARG A 405 27.07 25.17 -16.94
CA ARG A 405 28.50 24.95 -16.77
C ARG A 405 28.80 23.46 -16.63
N THR A 406 29.89 22.99 -17.23
CA THR A 406 30.49 21.69 -16.91
C THR A 406 31.67 21.90 -15.98
N VAL A 407 31.72 21.16 -14.88
CA VAL A 407 32.81 21.22 -13.89
C VAL A 407 33.57 19.90 -13.94
N HIS A 408 34.87 19.97 -14.26
CA HIS A 408 35.78 18.83 -14.16
C HIS A 408 36.32 18.76 -12.74
N LEU A 409 36.10 17.63 -12.04
CA LEU A 409 36.51 17.46 -10.66
C LEU A 409 38.04 17.38 -10.49
N TYR A 410 38.71 16.84 -11.51
CA TYR A 410 40.15 16.57 -11.52
C TYR A 410 40.78 17.11 -12.82
N PRO A 411 40.95 18.43 -12.97
CA PRO A 411 41.55 19.03 -14.16
C PRO A 411 43.05 18.72 -14.28
N ASP A 412 43.52 18.61 -15.52
CA ASP A 412 44.93 18.31 -15.84
C ASP A 412 45.88 19.32 -15.17
N GLY A 413 46.91 18.80 -14.49
CA GLY A 413 47.96 19.62 -13.86
C GLY A 413 47.75 19.95 -12.38
N GLN A 414 46.65 19.50 -11.75
CA GLN A 414 46.51 19.58 -10.29
C GLN A 414 47.35 18.51 -9.57
N LEU A 415 47.86 18.86 -8.38
CA LEU A 415 48.53 17.92 -7.48
C LEU A 415 47.54 16.84 -7.04
N ALA A 416 47.95 15.57 -7.01
CA ALA A 416 47.09 14.42 -6.70
C ALA A 416 46.33 14.53 -5.36
N ASP A 417 46.82 15.38 -4.44
CA ASP A 417 46.27 15.57 -3.10
C ASP A 417 45.28 16.76 -2.99
N HIS A 418 45.18 17.61 -4.01
CA HIS A 418 44.33 18.81 -4.00
C HIS A 418 43.39 18.82 -5.20
N GLY A 419 42.08 18.85 -4.95
CA GLY A 419 41.07 19.03 -6.00
C GLY A 419 40.94 20.51 -6.40
N ILE A 420 39.76 20.93 -6.82
CA ILE A 420 39.48 22.30 -7.29
C ILE A 420 39.73 23.31 -6.15
N ASP A 421 40.77 24.13 -6.28
CA ASP A 421 41.08 25.29 -5.43
C ASP A 421 41.02 25.02 -3.90
N GLY A 422 41.32 23.79 -3.48
CA GLY A 422 41.21 23.36 -2.08
C GLY A 422 39.77 23.20 -1.56
N ILE A 423 38.75 23.38 -2.41
CA ILE A 423 37.33 23.15 -2.14
C ILE A 423 37.04 21.64 -2.11
N THR A 424 37.58 20.91 -3.08
CA THR A 424 37.42 19.46 -3.22
C THR A 424 38.72 18.74 -2.88
N SER A 425 38.59 17.46 -2.52
CA SER A 425 39.74 16.57 -2.37
C SER A 425 40.21 16.09 -3.75
N GLY A 426 41.48 15.66 -3.85
CA GLY A 426 41.98 15.01 -5.07
C GLY A 426 41.22 13.71 -5.41
N PRO A 427 41.51 13.08 -6.55
CA PRO A 427 40.82 11.88 -7.03
C PRO A 427 40.98 10.66 -6.10
N GLY A 428 41.92 10.70 -5.15
CA GLY A 428 42.23 9.58 -4.27
C GLY A 428 42.86 8.43 -5.05
N VAL A 429 42.33 7.22 -4.89
CA VAL A 429 42.79 6.05 -5.62
C VAL A 429 42.27 6.11 -7.07
N SER A 430 43.15 5.88 -8.04
CA SER A 430 42.74 5.71 -9.45
C SER A 430 41.85 4.49 -9.59
N ASN A 431 40.84 4.55 -10.47
CA ASN A 431 40.04 3.38 -10.79
C ASN A 431 40.76 2.35 -11.67
N GLY A 432 41.96 2.66 -12.17
CA GLY A 432 42.75 1.74 -13.00
C GLY A 432 42.18 1.53 -14.41
N ALA A 433 41.30 2.40 -14.90
CA ALA A 433 40.84 2.40 -16.28
C ALA A 433 42.01 2.72 -17.23
N THR A 434 42.29 1.85 -18.20
CA THR A 434 43.46 1.95 -19.10
C THR A 434 43.09 2.29 -20.56
N GLY A 435 41.82 2.54 -20.84
CA GLY A 435 41.33 2.97 -22.16
C GLY A 435 40.76 4.39 -22.14
N GLU A 436 40.40 4.89 -23.32
CA GLU A 436 39.68 6.16 -23.49
C GLU A 436 38.23 6.06 -22.98
N GLU A 437 37.68 7.20 -22.55
CA GLU A 437 36.25 7.32 -22.27
C GLU A 437 35.47 7.13 -23.58
N VAL A 438 34.43 6.29 -23.56
CA VAL A 438 33.60 6.01 -24.74
C VAL A 438 32.18 6.46 -24.49
N VAL A 439 31.63 7.27 -25.40
CA VAL A 439 30.23 7.67 -25.41
C VAL A 439 29.52 7.05 -26.61
N ASP A 440 28.34 6.47 -26.39
CA ASP A 440 27.50 5.98 -27.49
C ASP A 440 26.36 6.96 -27.86
N GLY A 441 25.59 6.63 -28.90
CA GLY A 441 24.51 7.48 -29.40
C GLY A 441 23.40 7.77 -28.38
N ALA A 442 23.28 6.97 -27.31
CA ALA A 442 22.33 7.19 -26.22
C ALA A 442 22.93 8.05 -25.08
N LEU A 443 24.13 8.62 -25.27
CA LEU A 443 24.92 9.30 -24.25
C LEU A 443 25.20 8.41 -23.03
N ARG A 444 25.53 7.14 -23.28
CA ARG A 444 26.05 6.26 -22.23
C ARG A 444 27.57 6.34 -22.22
N PHE A 445 28.11 6.83 -21.12
CA PHE A 445 29.54 7.01 -20.93
C PHE A 445 30.13 5.78 -20.26
N ARG A 446 31.06 5.11 -20.93
CA ARG A 446 31.79 3.93 -20.47
C ARG A 446 33.23 4.31 -20.20
N ASN A 447 33.87 3.55 -19.31
CA ASN A 447 35.30 3.66 -19.06
C ASN A 447 35.71 5.09 -18.65
N VAL A 448 34.85 5.76 -17.87
CA VAL A 448 35.16 7.05 -17.25
C VAL A 448 36.29 6.81 -16.25
N GLY A 449 37.51 7.16 -16.65
CA GLY A 449 38.75 7.06 -15.88
C GLY A 449 38.86 8.20 -14.87
N ASP A 450 40.05 8.76 -14.64
CA ASP A 450 40.25 9.88 -13.70
C ASP A 450 39.78 11.24 -14.25
N SER A 451 38.65 11.26 -14.96
CA SER A 451 38.08 12.40 -15.70
C SER A 451 36.65 12.77 -15.25
N ALA A 452 36.29 12.43 -14.01
CA ALA A 452 34.94 12.72 -13.50
C ALA A 452 34.60 14.20 -13.58
N ARG A 453 33.35 14.44 -13.94
CA ARG A 453 32.79 15.78 -14.16
C ARG A 453 31.31 15.77 -13.87
N PHE A 454 30.73 16.95 -13.73
CA PHE A 454 29.29 17.11 -13.62
C PHE A 454 28.82 18.36 -14.36
N ASP A 455 27.61 18.26 -14.87
CA ASP A 455 26.93 19.30 -15.60
C ASP A 455 25.96 20.03 -14.67
N LEU A 456 26.15 21.34 -14.51
CA LEU A 456 25.29 22.22 -13.74
C LEU A 456 24.21 22.82 -14.61
N TYR A 457 22.98 22.80 -14.09
CA TYR A 457 21.81 23.41 -14.70
C TYR A 457 21.10 24.31 -13.69
N PHE A 458 20.88 25.57 -14.07
CA PHE A 458 20.08 26.52 -13.30
C PHE A 458 18.77 26.84 -14.01
N PRO A 459 17.63 26.97 -13.28
CA PRO A 459 16.34 27.28 -13.89
C PRO A 459 16.36 28.53 -14.78
N GLU A 460 17.08 29.59 -14.38
CA GLU A 460 17.15 30.86 -15.11
C GLU A 460 17.92 30.74 -16.44
N ASP A 461 18.93 29.86 -16.49
CA ASP A 461 19.79 29.67 -17.67
C ASP A 461 19.18 28.67 -18.65
N SER A 462 18.19 27.88 -18.20
CA SER A 462 17.61 26.78 -18.98
C SER A 462 16.82 27.23 -20.22
N GLY A 463 16.47 28.51 -20.31
CA GLY A 463 15.57 29.05 -21.33
C GLY A 463 14.10 28.59 -21.19
N LEU A 464 13.79 27.79 -20.17
CA LEU A 464 12.43 27.34 -19.87
C LEU A 464 11.60 28.47 -19.27
N LYS A 465 10.28 28.36 -19.45
CA LYS A 465 9.30 29.33 -18.96
C LYS A 465 8.19 28.65 -18.17
N ASP A 466 7.63 29.36 -17.20
CA ASP A 466 6.45 28.94 -16.44
C ASP A 466 5.16 28.99 -17.30
N SER A 467 4.02 28.62 -16.70
CA SER A 467 2.72 28.66 -17.37
C SER A 467 2.28 30.07 -17.78
N GLN A 468 2.90 31.12 -17.23
CA GLN A 468 2.66 32.52 -17.57
C GLN A 468 3.68 33.07 -18.59
N GLY A 469 4.58 32.22 -19.10
CA GLY A 469 5.61 32.62 -20.06
C GLY A 469 6.80 33.39 -19.45
N LYS A 470 6.95 33.41 -18.12
CA LYS A 470 8.09 34.04 -17.45
C LYS A 470 9.24 33.06 -17.30
N PRO A 471 10.52 33.51 -17.32
CA PRO A 471 11.65 32.65 -17.01
C PRO A 471 11.47 31.95 -15.66
N LEU A 472 11.86 30.68 -15.60
CA LEU A 472 11.84 29.95 -14.34
C LEU A 472 12.82 30.58 -13.33
N LYS A 473 12.51 30.45 -12.05
CA LYS A 473 13.35 30.90 -10.94
C LYS A 473 13.72 29.73 -10.05
N ARG A 474 14.93 29.74 -9.53
CA ARG A 474 15.39 28.84 -8.49
C ARG A 474 14.57 29.00 -7.22
N ASN A 475 14.23 27.88 -6.59
CA ASN A 475 13.45 27.83 -5.36
C ASN A 475 14.34 27.62 -4.11
N GLY A 476 15.66 27.60 -4.29
CA GLY A 476 16.65 27.39 -3.25
C GLY A 476 17.02 25.92 -3.00
N ARG A 477 16.53 24.99 -3.82
CA ARG A 477 16.95 23.58 -3.78
C ARG A 477 17.82 23.21 -4.96
N MET A 478 18.76 22.30 -4.72
CA MET A 478 19.54 21.63 -5.74
C MET A 478 19.46 20.12 -5.55
N VAL A 479 19.54 19.37 -6.66
CA VAL A 479 19.67 17.91 -6.63
C VAL A 479 20.91 17.45 -7.39
N VAL A 480 21.72 16.62 -6.75
CA VAL A 480 22.83 15.88 -7.38
C VAL A 480 22.26 14.60 -7.98
N VAL A 481 22.39 14.41 -9.29
CA VAL A 481 21.85 13.26 -10.01
C VAL A 481 22.95 12.23 -10.23
N CYS A 482 22.70 11.00 -9.79
CA CYS A 482 23.54 9.82 -10.03
C CYS A 482 22.84 8.91 -11.04
N PRO A 483 23.18 9.00 -12.35
CA PRO A 483 22.61 8.11 -13.35
C PRO A 483 23.00 6.65 -13.09
N GLY A 484 22.15 5.72 -13.52
CA GLY A 484 22.41 4.30 -13.48
C GLY A 484 23.28 3.82 -14.64
N GLY A 485 23.26 2.50 -14.86
CA GLY A 485 24.10 1.81 -15.86
C GLY A 485 24.96 0.68 -15.31
N GLY A 486 24.57 0.13 -14.15
CA GLY A 486 25.18 -1.07 -13.58
C GLY A 486 26.64 -0.89 -13.17
N TYR A 487 27.10 0.34 -12.92
CA TYR A 487 28.52 0.69 -12.76
C TYR A 487 29.42 0.29 -13.94
N LEU A 488 28.82 -0.02 -15.10
CA LEU A 488 29.52 -0.31 -16.36
C LEU A 488 29.55 0.93 -17.27
N TYR A 489 28.50 1.74 -17.18
CA TYR A 489 28.38 3.03 -17.83
C TYR A 489 27.55 3.97 -16.97
N SER A 490 27.54 5.26 -17.33
CA SER A 490 26.61 6.26 -16.80
C SER A 490 25.58 6.67 -17.87
N SER A 491 24.29 6.54 -17.56
CA SER A 491 23.16 6.80 -18.46
C SER A 491 22.76 8.29 -18.50
N GLN A 492 23.59 9.14 -19.10
CA GLN A 492 23.45 10.60 -19.00
C GLN A 492 22.19 11.16 -19.66
N ARG A 493 21.70 10.55 -20.75
CA ARG A 493 20.47 11.04 -21.42
C ARG A 493 19.22 10.77 -20.59
N GLY A 494 18.94 9.48 -20.34
CA GLY A 494 17.68 9.04 -19.73
C GLY A 494 17.57 9.36 -18.25
N GLU A 495 18.65 9.17 -17.51
CA GLU A 495 18.68 9.27 -16.04
C GLU A 495 19.48 10.49 -15.57
N GLY A 496 19.88 11.37 -16.49
CA GLY A 496 20.56 12.63 -16.22
C GLY A 496 19.78 13.82 -16.80
N GLN A 497 19.79 13.96 -18.12
CA GLN A 497 19.20 15.10 -18.83
C GLN A 497 17.68 15.19 -18.68
N TYR A 498 16.95 14.08 -18.83
CA TYR A 498 15.49 14.11 -18.67
C TYR A 498 15.07 14.40 -17.22
N VAL A 499 15.88 13.91 -16.27
CA VAL A 499 15.74 14.22 -14.85
C VAL A 499 15.97 15.71 -14.61
N ALA A 500 17.03 16.26 -15.20
CA ALA A 500 17.34 17.68 -15.12
C ALA A 500 16.18 18.55 -15.67
N ASP A 501 15.61 18.21 -16.83
CA ASP A 501 14.44 18.91 -17.39
C ASP A 501 13.31 19.03 -16.38
N TRP A 502 12.97 17.92 -15.73
CA TRP A 502 11.85 17.87 -14.80
C TRP A 502 12.09 18.72 -13.56
N PHE A 503 13.28 18.59 -12.95
CA PHE A 503 13.64 19.38 -11.75
C PHE A 503 13.74 20.87 -12.04
N LEU A 504 14.30 21.26 -13.19
CA LEU A 504 14.37 22.66 -13.60
C LEU A 504 12.97 23.26 -13.70
N ARG A 505 11.99 22.52 -14.23
CA ARG A 505 10.57 22.92 -14.29
C ARG A 505 9.92 23.10 -12.92
N GLN A 506 10.46 22.46 -11.87
CA GLN A 506 10.05 22.70 -10.48
C GLN A 506 10.80 23.86 -9.81
N GLY A 507 11.68 24.55 -10.55
CA GLY A 507 12.56 25.59 -10.01
C GLY A 507 13.74 25.03 -9.22
N ILE A 508 14.12 23.77 -9.42
CA ILE A 508 15.21 23.11 -8.68
C ILE A 508 16.46 23.07 -9.57
N SER A 509 17.60 23.52 -9.03
CA SER A 509 18.89 23.44 -9.71
C SER A 509 19.42 22.00 -9.73
N VAL A 510 20.23 21.65 -10.72
CA VAL A 510 20.60 20.24 -10.95
C VAL A 510 22.10 20.13 -11.21
N ALA A 511 22.74 19.13 -10.60
CA ALA A 511 24.10 18.72 -10.91
C ALA A 511 24.08 17.26 -11.41
N VAL A 512 24.22 17.06 -12.72
CA VAL A 512 24.21 15.70 -13.31
C VAL A 512 25.63 15.16 -13.37
N VAL A 513 25.90 14.08 -12.64
CA VAL A 513 27.27 13.59 -12.45
C VAL A 513 27.63 12.51 -13.47
N ASN A 514 28.78 12.67 -14.11
CA ASN A 514 29.50 11.60 -14.81
C ASN A 514 30.63 11.10 -13.92
N TYR A 515 30.27 10.22 -12.99
CA TYR A 515 31.19 9.65 -12.00
C TYR A 515 32.11 8.61 -12.63
N ARG A 516 33.27 8.40 -12.02
CA ARG A 516 34.24 7.39 -12.48
C ARG A 516 33.66 6.00 -12.29
N MET A 517 33.92 5.12 -13.26
CA MET A 517 33.53 3.72 -13.11
C MET A 517 34.38 3.08 -11.99
N PRO A 518 33.80 2.27 -11.10
CA PRO A 518 34.53 1.74 -9.95
C PRO A 518 35.63 0.76 -10.33
N CYS A 519 35.43 -0.07 -11.36
CA CYS A 519 36.41 -1.08 -11.79
C CYS A 519 36.92 -1.97 -10.63
N GLY A 520 36.02 -2.35 -9.71
CA GLY A 520 36.36 -3.10 -8.49
C GLY A 520 36.92 -2.26 -7.33
N GLN A 521 37.00 -0.93 -7.49
CA GLN A 521 37.41 0.03 -6.45
C GLN A 521 36.18 0.81 -5.95
N PRO A 522 35.49 0.32 -4.91
CA PRO A 522 34.16 0.82 -4.56
C PRO A 522 34.16 2.20 -3.89
N THR A 523 35.32 2.73 -3.48
CA THR A 523 35.45 4.09 -2.92
C THR A 523 35.49 5.17 -4.00
N VAL A 524 35.82 4.81 -5.24
CA VAL A 524 36.05 5.78 -6.33
C VAL A 524 34.78 6.59 -6.65
N PRO A 525 33.62 5.97 -6.96
CA PRO A 525 32.43 6.75 -7.30
C PRO A 525 31.93 7.60 -6.12
N LEU A 526 32.04 7.08 -4.88
CA LEU A 526 31.64 7.82 -3.68
C LEU A 526 32.46 9.09 -3.49
N THR A 527 33.79 9.01 -3.71
CA THR A 527 34.68 10.17 -3.62
C THR A 527 34.26 11.27 -4.59
N ASP A 528 33.86 10.90 -5.81
CA ASP A 528 33.38 11.87 -6.80
C ASP A 528 32.12 12.58 -6.31
N ILE A 529 31.12 11.84 -5.81
CA ILE A 529 29.90 12.43 -5.27
C ILE A 529 30.18 13.33 -4.08
N GLN A 530 31.06 12.92 -3.17
CA GLN A 530 31.48 13.74 -2.04
C GLN A 530 32.10 15.07 -2.49
N ASN A 531 32.93 15.04 -3.54
CA ASN A 531 33.52 16.24 -4.13
C ASN A 531 32.49 17.13 -4.83
N VAL A 532 31.49 16.55 -5.52
CA VAL A 532 30.36 17.33 -6.07
C VAL A 532 29.61 18.05 -4.95
N PHE A 533 29.31 17.37 -3.84
CA PHE A 533 28.63 17.98 -2.69
C PHE A 533 29.44 19.14 -2.09
N ARG A 534 30.75 18.96 -1.92
CA ARG A 534 31.64 20.04 -1.45
C ARG A 534 31.60 21.25 -2.36
N TYR A 535 31.72 21.02 -3.67
CA TYR A 535 31.68 22.08 -4.66
C TYR A 535 30.35 22.82 -4.63
N CYS A 536 29.23 22.09 -4.65
CA CYS A 536 27.89 22.67 -4.60
C CYS A 536 27.64 23.45 -3.31
N ARG A 537 28.05 22.93 -2.15
CA ARG A 537 27.90 23.63 -0.86
C ARG A 537 28.80 24.87 -0.75
N HIS A 538 30.00 24.84 -1.32
CA HIS A 538 30.89 25.99 -1.34
C HIS A 538 30.26 27.18 -2.09
N HIS A 539 29.65 26.91 -3.25
CA HIS A 539 28.98 27.93 -4.06
C HIS A 539 27.50 28.15 -3.71
N ALA A 540 26.96 27.45 -2.71
CA ALA A 540 25.53 27.48 -2.40
C ALA A 540 25.01 28.91 -2.12
N GLN A 541 25.80 29.73 -1.42
CA GLN A 541 25.43 31.12 -1.17
C GLN A 541 25.36 31.96 -2.45
N GLU A 542 26.34 31.82 -3.35
CA GLU A 542 26.37 32.49 -4.65
C GLU A 542 25.18 32.08 -5.52
N TRP A 543 24.80 30.80 -5.45
CA TRP A 543 23.73 30.23 -6.24
C TRP A 543 22.35 30.35 -5.58
N GLU A 544 22.25 30.96 -4.40
CA GLU A 544 21.03 31.06 -3.60
C GLU A 544 20.40 29.70 -3.25
N ILE A 545 21.23 28.68 -3.07
CA ILE A 545 20.83 27.32 -2.69
C ILE A 545 20.92 27.17 -1.17
N ARG A 546 19.85 26.67 -0.57
CA ARG A 546 19.74 26.37 0.86
C ARG A 546 19.85 24.88 1.15
N SER A 547 19.39 24.04 0.22
CA SER A 547 19.36 22.59 0.40
C SER A 547 19.89 21.86 -0.84
N VAL A 548 20.76 20.87 -0.62
CA VAL A 548 21.35 20.00 -1.66
C VAL A 548 20.99 18.55 -1.36
N GLY A 549 20.11 17.97 -2.18
CA GLY A 549 19.74 16.55 -2.09
C GLY A 549 20.43 15.69 -3.15
N ILE A 550 20.11 14.40 -3.14
CA ILE A 550 20.62 13.43 -4.11
C ILE A 550 19.47 12.61 -4.70
N ILE A 551 19.55 12.33 -6.01
CA ILE A 551 18.70 11.36 -6.68
C ILE A 551 19.56 10.31 -7.39
N GLY A 552 19.17 9.04 -7.31
CA GLY A 552 19.88 7.97 -7.99
C GLY A 552 18.96 6.90 -8.56
N PHE A 553 19.40 6.30 -9.66
CA PHE A 553 18.67 5.29 -10.42
C PHE A 553 19.46 3.98 -10.49
N SER A 554 18.84 2.83 -10.20
CA SER A 554 19.53 1.52 -10.32
C SER A 554 20.89 1.50 -9.57
N ALA A 555 22.01 1.26 -10.26
CA ALA A 555 23.36 1.39 -9.69
C ALA A 555 23.74 2.82 -9.25
N GLY A 556 23.22 3.85 -9.92
CA GLY A 556 23.30 5.23 -9.43
C GLY A 556 22.45 5.43 -8.17
N GLY A 557 21.38 4.66 -8.01
CA GLY A 557 20.58 4.55 -6.79
C GLY A 557 21.39 3.96 -5.63
N HIS A 558 22.19 2.94 -5.90
CA HIS A 558 23.17 2.43 -4.94
C HIS A 558 24.18 3.50 -4.55
N LEU A 559 24.72 4.25 -5.52
CA LEU A 559 25.65 5.35 -5.25
C LEU A 559 24.99 6.45 -4.41
N ALA A 560 23.74 6.80 -4.70
CA ALA A 560 22.98 7.77 -3.94
C ALA A 560 22.72 7.31 -2.51
N ALA A 561 22.30 6.05 -2.32
CA ALA A 561 22.13 5.45 -0.99
C ALA A 561 23.48 5.36 -0.23
N THR A 562 24.58 5.07 -0.92
CA THR A 562 25.94 5.05 -0.34
C THR A 562 26.32 6.44 0.16
N ALA A 563 26.06 7.50 -0.59
CA ALA A 563 26.30 8.87 -0.13
C ALA A 563 25.39 9.25 1.06
N SER A 564 24.15 8.75 1.08
CA SER A 564 23.19 8.98 2.17
C SER A 564 23.53 8.24 3.47
N THR A 565 24.20 7.09 3.43
CA THR A 565 24.54 6.29 4.62
C THR A 565 26.01 6.39 5.05
N LEU A 566 26.93 6.49 4.10
CA LEU A 566 28.39 6.50 4.31
C LEU A 566 29.03 7.89 4.13
N PHE A 567 28.27 8.97 4.28
CA PHE A 567 28.83 10.32 4.36
C PHE A 567 29.83 10.44 5.53
N VAL A 568 30.84 11.28 5.35
CA VAL A 568 31.97 11.42 6.30
C VAL A 568 31.89 12.69 7.13
N ASP A 569 31.16 13.69 6.65
CA ASP A 569 30.93 14.96 7.32
C ASP A 569 29.67 15.65 6.76
N ALA A 570 29.27 16.75 7.42
CA ALA A 570 28.10 17.55 7.02
C ALA A 570 28.21 18.12 5.59
N ALA A 571 29.42 18.37 5.10
CA ALA A 571 29.62 18.89 3.75
C ALA A 571 29.43 17.82 2.66
N THR A 572 29.49 16.53 3.02
CA THR A 572 29.20 15.40 2.11
C THR A 572 27.81 14.80 2.27
N ARG A 573 27.12 15.08 3.39
CA ARG A 573 25.79 14.51 3.67
C ARG A 573 24.73 15.16 2.76
N PRO A 574 23.90 14.38 2.04
CA PRO A 574 22.72 14.93 1.37
C PRO A 574 21.67 15.44 2.37
N ASP A 575 20.95 16.50 2.02
CA ASP A 575 19.86 17.01 2.86
C ASP A 575 18.57 16.19 2.70
N PHE A 576 18.39 15.54 1.54
CA PHE A 576 17.31 14.60 1.21
C PHE A 576 17.81 13.57 0.18
N SER A 577 17.15 12.40 0.10
CA SER A 577 17.50 11.32 -0.82
C SER A 577 16.29 10.84 -1.62
N ILE A 578 16.48 10.63 -2.92
CA ILE A 578 15.45 10.11 -3.84
C ILE A 578 16.03 8.89 -4.54
N LEU A 579 15.41 7.73 -4.36
CA LEU A 579 15.92 6.46 -4.87
C LEU A 579 14.88 5.83 -5.80
N ILE A 580 15.26 5.67 -7.08
CA ILE A 580 14.37 5.14 -8.12
C ILE A 580 14.90 3.77 -8.57
N TYR A 581 14.09 2.72 -8.38
CA TYR A 581 14.44 1.29 -8.56
C TYR A 581 15.88 0.96 -8.13
N PRO A 582 16.32 1.38 -6.93
CA PRO A 582 17.73 1.37 -6.56
C PRO A 582 18.26 -0.06 -6.37
N VAL A 583 19.51 -0.27 -6.76
CA VAL A 583 20.32 -1.32 -6.13
C VAL A 583 20.69 -0.86 -4.73
N ILE A 584 20.55 -1.72 -3.73
CA ILE A 584 20.84 -1.47 -2.31
C ILE A 584 21.78 -2.55 -1.78
N THR A 585 21.33 -3.81 -1.77
CA THR A 585 22.09 -4.91 -1.16
C THR A 585 23.09 -5.50 -2.15
N MET A 586 24.25 -5.93 -1.63
CA MET A 586 25.26 -6.71 -2.34
C MET A 586 25.15 -8.21 -2.05
N ASP A 587 24.11 -8.64 -1.34
CA ASP A 587 23.79 -10.06 -1.19
C ASP A 587 23.50 -10.68 -2.57
N ALA A 588 24.19 -11.77 -2.88
CA ALA A 588 24.06 -12.50 -4.13
C ALA A 588 22.63 -12.99 -4.42
N ALA A 589 21.80 -13.18 -3.38
CA ALA A 589 20.43 -13.65 -3.53
C ALA A 589 19.50 -12.58 -4.14
N TYR A 590 19.78 -11.29 -3.92
CA TYR A 590 18.87 -10.19 -4.28
C TYR A 590 19.54 -9.08 -5.08
N THR A 591 20.86 -8.99 -5.09
CA THR A 591 21.62 -7.95 -5.82
C THR A 591 21.47 -8.08 -7.33
N HIS A 592 21.48 -6.95 -8.02
CA HIS A 592 21.82 -6.96 -9.44
C HIS A 592 23.29 -7.35 -9.60
N ARG A 593 23.51 -8.52 -10.23
CA ARG A 593 24.84 -9.14 -10.33
C ARG A 593 25.88 -8.23 -10.98
N GLY A 594 25.53 -7.55 -12.08
CA GLY A 594 26.47 -6.68 -12.80
C GLY A 594 26.92 -5.49 -11.95
N SER A 595 26.00 -4.85 -11.22
CA SER A 595 26.33 -3.72 -10.33
C SER A 595 27.30 -4.16 -9.24
N ARG A 596 27.05 -5.32 -8.64
CA ARG A 596 27.92 -5.90 -7.62
C ARG A 596 29.32 -6.19 -8.15
N GLU A 597 29.41 -6.93 -9.25
CA GLU A 597 30.71 -7.33 -9.82
C GLU A 597 31.54 -6.12 -10.26
N ASN A 598 30.91 -5.10 -10.83
CA ASN A 598 31.61 -3.88 -11.24
C ASN A 598 32.06 -3.03 -10.05
N LEU A 599 31.29 -2.98 -8.96
CA LEU A 599 31.60 -2.17 -7.79
C LEU A 599 32.67 -2.82 -6.89
N ILE A 600 32.43 -4.05 -6.43
CA ILE A 600 33.26 -4.73 -5.41
C ILE A 600 34.01 -5.95 -5.95
N GLY A 601 33.94 -6.22 -7.26
CA GLY A 601 34.58 -7.38 -7.88
C GLY A 601 33.81 -8.70 -7.68
N THR A 602 34.41 -9.79 -8.16
CA THR A 602 33.86 -11.16 -8.06
C THR A 602 34.27 -11.88 -6.77
N ALA A 603 35.20 -11.30 -6.01
CA ALA A 603 35.67 -11.85 -4.74
C ALA A 603 34.54 -11.86 -3.70
N LYS A 604 34.41 -12.97 -2.95
CA LYS A 604 33.42 -13.11 -1.87
C LYS A 604 33.87 -12.44 -0.57
N ASP A 605 34.37 -11.21 -0.66
CA ASP A 605 34.77 -10.44 0.51
C ASP A 605 33.52 -10.05 1.30
N LYS A 606 33.29 -10.75 2.41
CA LYS A 606 32.13 -10.54 3.28
C LYS A 606 32.13 -9.16 3.92
N VAL A 607 33.31 -8.55 4.14
CA VAL A 607 33.42 -7.21 4.73
C VAL A 607 32.95 -6.17 3.71
N LEU A 608 33.42 -6.27 2.46
CA LEU A 608 32.96 -5.39 1.38
C LEU A 608 31.47 -5.58 1.08
N ILE A 609 30.99 -6.84 0.99
CA ILE A 609 29.57 -7.12 0.79
C ILE A 609 28.74 -6.47 1.89
N ARG A 610 29.08 -6.65 3.17
CA ARG A 610 28.34 -6.04 4.28
C ARG A 610 28.41 -4.52 4.26
N LYS A 611 29.57 -3.94 3.96
CA LYS A 611 29.78 -2.48 3.91
C LYS A 611 28.96 -1.81 2.81
N TYR A 612 28.87 -2.45 1.64
CA TYR A 612 28.16 -1.92 0.48
C TYR A 612 26.76 -2.52 0.32
N SER A 613 26.24 -3.21 1.33
CA SER A 613 24.81 -3.53 1.42
C SER A 613 24.17 -2.48 2.32
N LEU A 614 23.58 -1.44 1.71
CA LEU A 614 23.27 -0.19 2.41
C LEU A 614 22.17 -0.29 3.45
N GLU A 615 21.34 -1.33 3.42
CA GLU A 615 20.41 -1.67 4.49
C GLU A 615 21.14 -1.88 5.83
N ASN A 616 22.40 -2.32 5.79
CA ASN A 616 23.23 -2.51 6.99
C ASN A 616 23.92 -1.22 7.48
N GLN A 617 23.78 -0.12 6.75
CA GLN A 617 24.49 1.14 6.99
C GLN A 617 23.55 2.27 7.41
N VAL A 618 22.24 1.98 7.52
CA VAL A 618 21.25 2.98 7.94
C VAL A 618 21.48 3.36 9.40
N LYS A 619 21.33 4.66 9.66
CA LYS A 619 21.47 5.30 10.97
C LYS A 619 20.49 6.47 11.05
N PRO A 620 20.14 6.99 12.24
CA PRO A 620 19.15 8.07 12.38
C PRO A 620 19.51 9.34 11.61
N GLU A 621 20.79 9.56 11.29
CA GLU A 621 21.23 10.73 10.51
C GLU A 621 21.05 10.56 9.00
N VAL A 622 20.59 9.41 8.50
CA VAL A 622 20.23 9.25 7.09
C VAL A 622 19.15 10.28 6.74
N PRO A 623 19.26 10.99 5.61
CA PRO A 623 18.32 12.06 5.27
C PRO A 623 16.91 11.53 4.96
N PRO A 624 15.88 12.40 5.02
CA PRO A 624 14.54 12.04 4.54
C PRO A 624 14.60 11.41 3.15
N THR A 625 13.93 10.28 2.97
CA THR A 625 14.11 9.43 1.79
C THR A 625 12.80 9.15 1.07
N PHE A 626 12.76 9.47 -0.22
CA PHE A 626 11.72 9.07 -1.16
C PHE A 626 12.16 7.84 -1.96
N ILE A 627 11.32 6.83 -2.07
CA ILE A 627 11.60 5.60 -2.81
C ILE A 627 10.50 5.33 -3.83
N ALA A 628 10.86 5.01 -5.08
CA ALA A 628 9.89 4.50 -6.05
C ALA A 628 10.44 3.34 -6.88
N LEU A 629 9.62 2.33 -7.16
CA LEU A 629 9.98 1.14 -7.93
C LEU A 629 8.76 0.49 -8.61
N SER A 630 9.00 -0.57 -9.39
CA SER A 630 7.93 -1.39 -9.97
C SER A 630 7.94 -2.78 -9.36
N SER A 631 6.76 -3.30 -9.05
CA SER A 631 6.54 -4.65 -8.53
C SER A 631 6.99 -5.75 -9.50
N ASP A 632 7.00 -5.46 -10.81
CA ASP A 632 7.44 -6.39 -11.87
C ASP A 632 8.91 -6.22 -12.29
N ASP A 633 9.73 -5.49 -11.52
CA ASP A 633 11.16 -5.34 -11.78
C ASP A 633 11.91 -6.67 -11.56
N LYS A 634 12.36 -7.27 -12.66
CA LYS A 634 13.13 -8.53 -12.66
C LYS A 634 14.65 -8.30 -12.71
N THR A 635 15.09 -7.05 -12.89
CA THR A 635 16.52 -6.70 -12.95
C THR A 635 17.04 -6.40 -11.55
N VAL A 636 16.29 -5.61 -10.79
CA VAL A 636 16.51 -5.35 -9.37
C VAL A 636 15.22 -5.73 -8.65
N PRO A 637 15.15 -6.95 -8.08
CA PRO A 637 13.93 -7.40 -7.41
C PRO A 637 13.50 -6.43 -6.32
N PRO A 638 12.18 -6.18 -6.12
CA PRO A 638 11.67 -5.27 -5.09
C PRO A 638 12.23 -5.53 -3.68
N GLU A 639 12.55 -6.78 -3.33
CA GLU A 639 13.18 -7.15 -2.07
C GLU A 639 14.46 -6.37 -1.77
N ASN A 640 15.21 -6.03 -2.82
CA ASN A 640 16.42 -5.22 -2.72
C ASN A 640 16.12 -3.85 -2.09
N THR A 641 15.08 -3.18 -2.59
CA THR A 641 14.65 -1.87 -2.09
C THR A 641 13.92 -1.95 -0.75
N ILE A 642 13.09 -2.99 -0.56
CA ILE A 642 12.29 -3.17 0.67
C ILE A 642 13.20 -3.34 1.89
N SER A 643 14.33 -4.05 1.77
CA SER A 643 15.29 -4.18 2.86
C SER A 643 15.82 -2.84 3.36
N TYR A 644 16.06 -1.89 2.44
CA TYR A 644 16.47 -0.53 2.80
C TYR A 644 15.35 0.24 3.49
N TYR A 645 14.13 0.16 2.96
CA TYR A 645 12.96 0.79 3.56
C TYR A 645 12.75 0.33 5.01
N ASN A 646 12.82 -0.99 5.27
CA ASN A 646 12.68 -1.52 6.62
C ASN A 646 13.76 -0.97 7.57
N ALA A 647 15.02 -0.91 7.12
CA ALA A 647 16.10 -0.33 7.92
C ALA A 647 15.91 1.18 8.21
N LEU A 648 15.34 1.94 7.26
CA LEU A 648 14.95 3.35 7.47
C LEU A 648 13.90 3.48 8.57
N VAL A 649 12.85 2.66 8.51
CA VAL A 649 11.78 2.63 9.52
C VAL A 649 12.32 2.27 10.89
N GLU A 650 13.15 1.22 10.98
CA GLU A 650 13.76 0.78 12.25
C GLU A 650 14.64 1.87 12.89
N CYS A 651 15.32 2.68 12.07
CA CYS A 651 16.14 3.81 12.55
C CYS A 651 15.34 5.10 12.78
N GLY A 652 14.02 5.10 12.55
CA GLY A 652 13.15 6.27 12.72
C GLY A 652 13.41 7.38 11.69
N VAL A 653 13.92 7.03 10.50
CA VAL A 653 14.14 7.98 9.41
C VAL A 653 12.82 8.28 8.72
N THR A 654 12.53 9.57 8.45
CA THR A 654 11.36 9.94 7.65
C THR A 654 11.49 9.39 6.23
N CYS A 655 10.60 8.47 5.86
CA CYS A 655 10.64 7.85 4.54
C CYS A 655 9.25 7.50 4.00
N GLU A 656 9.17 7.45 2.68
CA GLU A 656 8.01 7.00 1.92
C GLU A 656 8.43 6.10 0.76
N MET A 657 7.54 5.21 0.35
CA MET A 657 7.80 4.23 -0.70
C MET A 657 6.57 4.01 -1.57
N HIS A 658 6.75 4.10 -2.88
CA HIS A 658 5.70 3.87 -3.87
C HIS A 658 6.13 2.78 -4.85
N SER A 659 5.36 1.70 -4.93
CA SER A 659 5.61 0.61 -5.86
C SER A 659 4.43 0.42 -6.81
N PHE A 660 4.70 0.52 -8.11
CA PHE A 660 3.68 0.41 -9.15
C PHE A 660 3.61 -1.02 -9.71
N PRO A 661 2.43 -1.54 -10.09
CA PRO A 661 2.28 -2.93 -10.53
C PRO A 661 3.15 -3.30 -11.73
N THR A 662 3.33 -2.37 -12.66
CA THR A 662 4.08 -2.58 -13.90
C THR A 662 5.02 -1.41 -14.20
N GLY A 663 6.03 -1.67 -15.02
CA GLY A 663 7.01 -0.68 -15.46
C GLY A 663 8.38 -1.29 -15.73
N GLY A 664 8.67 -2.45 -15.15
CA GLY A 664 9.98 -3.08 -15.22
C GLY A 664 11.08 -2.18 -14.64
N HIS A 665 12.28 -2.27 -15.20
CA HIS A 665 13.45 -1.49 -14.78
C HIS A 665 13.73 -0.32 -15.75
N GLY A 666 14.27 0.81 -15.25
CA GLY A 666 14.83 1.87 -16.10
C GLY A 666 13.85 2.92 -16.65
N TRP A 667 12.84 3.28 -15.85
CA TRP A 667 11.75 4.22 -16.18
C TRP A 667 11.84 5.56 -15.39
N GLY A 668 10.90 6.48 -15.58
CA GLY A 668 10.65 7.59 -14.64
C GLY A 668 10.51 8.94 -15.30
N PHE A 669 11.55 9.39 -15.97
CA PHE A 669 11.67 10.79 -16.40
C PHE A 669 11.49 10.99 -17.91
N ARG A 670 11.19 9.92 -18.67
CA ARG A 670 10.76 10.08 -20.06
C ARG A 670 9.33 10.62 -20.07
N THR A 671 9.15 11.83 -20.59
CA THR A 671 7.85 12.47 -20.80
C THR A 671 7.45 12.34 -22.27
N GLU A 672 6.22 12.72 -22.62
CA GLU A 672 5.74 12.73 -24.02
C GLU A 672 6.68 13.48 -24.97
N ARG A 673 7.40 14.49 -24.45
CA ARG A 673 8.45 15.23 -25.14
C ARG A 673 9.64 14.38 -25.58
N PHE A 674 9.98 13.35 -24.80
CA PHE A 674 11.16 12.51 -24.97
C PHE A 674 10.81 11.08 -25.43
N GLY A 675 9.52 10.74 -25.49
CA GLY A 675 9.00 9.45 -25.91
C GLY A 675 8.29 8.67 -24.80
N LYS A 676 7.76 7.50 -25.17
CA LYS A 676 7.00 6.65 -24.25
C LYS A 676 7.89 6.10 -23.13
N ASP A 677 7.32 6.00 -21.95
CA ASP A 677 7.91 5.37 -20.77
C ASP A 677 7.00 4.24 -20.28
N SER A 678 7.57 3.19 -19.70
CA SER A 678 6.80 2.02 -19.27
C SER A 678 5.89 2.32 -18.08
N ILE A 679 6.20 3.37 -17.30
CA ILE A 679 5.32 3.85 -16.21
C ILE A 679 4.26 4.85 -16.65
N GLN A 680 4.01 4.99 -17.95
CA GLN A 680 3.00 5.92 -18.46
C GLN A 680 1.68 5.91 -17.67
N PRO A 681 1.11 4.74 -17.28
CA PRO A 681 -0.14 4.71 -16.53
C PRO A 681 -0.04 5.35 -15.14
N TYR A 682 1.14 5.34 -14.52
CA TYR A 682 1.38 5.75 -13.13
C TYR A 682 2.12 7.08 -12.99
N ARG A 683 2.54 7.69 -14.12
CA ARG A 683 3.42 8.85 -14.12
C ARG A 683 2.87 10.03 -13.31
N SER A 684 1.56 10.27 -13.39
CA SER A 684 0.94 11.36 -12.62
C SER A 684 1.17 11.19 -11.13
N ASP A 685 1.11 9.96 -10.65
CA ASP A 685 1.14 9.65 -9.22
C ASP A 685 2.58 9.64 -8.73
N PHE A 686 3.49 9.09 -9.53
CA PHE A 686 4.93 9.20 -9.30
C PHE A 686 5.36 10.67 -9.15
N PHE A 687 5.02 11.54 -10.11
CA PHE A 687 5.42 12.94 -10.06
C PHE A 687 4.64 13.77 -9.04
N ALA A 688 3.38 13.45 -8.76
CA ALA A 688 2.64 14.10 -7.68
C ALA A 688 3.34 13.85 -6.34
N SER A 689 3.61 12.58 -6.03
CA SER A 689 4.27 12.14 -4.79
C SER A 689 5.67 12.75 -4.66
N LEU A 690 6.49 12.69 -5.72
CA LEU A 690 7.82 13.29 -5.73
C LEU A 690 7.77 14.82 -5.56
N SER A 691 6.82 15.49 -6.22
CA SER A 691 6.66 16.94 -6.08
C SER A 691 6.23 17.33 -4.67
N ARG A 692 5.35 16.55 -4.04
CA ARG A 692 4.94 16.77 -2.65
C ARG A 692 6.12 16.57 -1.71
N PHE A 693 6.82 15.44 -1.81
CA PHE A 693 8.03 15.17 -1.03
C PHE A 693 8.95 16.38 -1.00
N LEU A 694 9.30 16.90 -2.20
CA LEU A 694 10.20 18.04 -2.36
C LEU A 694 9.68 19.34 -1.71
N ARG A 695 8.37 19.56 -1.71
CA ARG A 695 7.75 20.74 -1.07
C ARG A 695 7.74 20.64 0.46
N GLU A 696 7.65 19.43 0.99
CA GLU A 696 7.53 19.16 2.44
C GLU A 696 8.88 19.07 3.15
N LEU A 697 9.97 18.97 2.39
CA LEU A 697 11.30 19.06 2.96
C LEU A 697 11.47 20.38 3.73
N PRO A 698 12.07 20.34 4.92
CA PRO A 698 12.39 21.54 5.70
C PRO A 698 13.12 22.60 4.86
N GLU A 699 12.83 23.88 5.13
CA GLU A 699 13.42 25.02 4.40
C GLU A 699 14.90 25.27 4.68
#